data_AF-A0A916BW77-F1
#
_entry.id   AF-A0A916BW77-F1
#
_cell.length_a   1.000
_cell.length_b   1.000
_cell.length_c   1.000
_cell.angle_alpha   90.00
_cell.angle_beta   90.00
_cell.angle_gamma   90.00
#
_symmetry.space_group_name_H-M   'P 1'
#
loop_
_entity.id
_entity.type
_entity.pdbx_description
1 polymer ?
#
loop_
_entity_poly.entity_id
_entity_poly.type
_entity_poly.pdbx_seq_one_letter_code
_entity_poly.pdbx_strand_id
1 'polypeptide(L)'
;MKTKRALILTLVCLIGLAVVTGVALVMTRQHAQTTRGLFFGFPEPLTPPHCGLGVNVALEQYDAAQLTAELAQIKQSGFSWIRQTFPWAQIESEQGQFAWEKWDRIVQQSGDLNLIAVLDTSPTWAAPTSNLHSPTTALPFANFARSLALRYGDRLDYYQIWDEPNLGDRWRGEVNPIEYAELLRQARDAIQQVDPTATIILAGLAPTVETSSANLADWLFLRRLYEVGARDLFDVVAGKPYGFDTTPDDHRIDPNILNFQHLVLLREEMEQHGDSGKAVWATHFGWNTAALSAWGRVTPEQQRAYTQRAIEFARENWPWLGVMTIEAWEPNAPQDNPRWGFALKNNLPETLAPWGGLGYYPAALTARPGDPRYQPNPLATFTGEWRFSELGADWSGSGDKVTILFRGTDLALRVRRAADRANFYLTIDSQPANALPRDERGAYLQLIPPDARFTDIQTIPVATGLADTDHIAEIVAERGWNQWSLIGWSVGRTEEHGPLNTAYGLLLASGLLFAAGAVSFGRKADWGDFGRKVAALWSRLSSSKQIIITLITALIVYASAWMTWGVDLAAAYRRAGDTTNILATLAAATIFYVSPWLILTLISGLILLSLIILRLDLGLALVALFAPFFFLPRQLFESAFSMSELILLMCVVSFALRKTYSVKRDKAPALHASVRRLTALDWSVLALLTVSVVATLLADYHTFALREFRVIILEPVIYYALVRAANLDRQAVWRMVDFLMLAGVLVAVIGLVQYAFNLNIITAEEGTRRLRSVYGSPNNVGLFLGRVFPIGLALLLLGHGRRRLLYGLALIPIVAAILLSQSRGAIFIGLPLSILAIGLLAGGRWLWAALGLIGVGALAALPLLNSPRVQAIFSGSGGTSFFRLALWKSSLEMIRDHPLFGVGPDNFLYAYRGRYMLPEAWQESFLSHPHNVLLDFAARLGLIGLGVFIWLQMAFWSTAFRVVRQARHAVTLDQWALIVGLMASMIDFLTHGLVDASYFVVDLAFVFMLTLALVQQADAAVTERQAAGSGDLRYN
;
A
#
# COMPACT_ATOMS: atom_id res chain seq x y z
N MET A 1 10.46 -34.71 39.62
CA MET A 1 11.48 -34.76 38.53
C MET A 1 10.97 -34.30 37.16
N LYS A 2 9.77 -34.72 36.71
CA LYS A 2 9.23 -34.34 35.38
C LYS A 2 8.95 -32.83 35.22
N THR A 3 8.49 -32.16 36.28
CA THR A 3 8.16 -30.72 36.28
C THR A 3 9.40 -29.80 36.28
N LYS A 4 10.46 -30.13 37.02
CA LYS A 4 11.75 -29.42 36.96
C LYS A 4 12.39 -29.51 35.57
N ARG A 5 12.28 -30.67 34.91
CA ARG A 5 12.75 -30.84 33.52
C ARG A 5 11.96 -29.98 32.54
N ALA A 6 10.64 -29.84 32.71
CA ALA A 6 9.83 -28.95 31.89
C ALA A 6 10.24 -27.48 32.03
N LEU A 7 10.52 -27.01 33.25
CA LEU A 7 11.02 -25.64 33.49
C LEU A 7 12.40 -25.40 32.84
N ILE A 8 13.32 -26.37 32.96
CA ILE A 8 14.64 -26.30 32.32
C ILE A 8 14.50 -26.25 30.79
N LEU A 9 13.64 -27.08 30.20
CA LEU A 9 13.39 -27.06 28.76
C LEU A 9 12.73 -25.76 28.30
N THR A 10 11.81 -25.18 29.08
CA THR A 10 11.27 -23.84 28.80
C THR A 10 12.36 -22.78 28.82
N LEU A 11 13.27 -22.80 29.80
CA LEU A 11 14.39 -21.87 29.88
C LEU A 11 15.37 -22.06 28.72
N VAL A 12 15.68 -23.29 28.33
CA VAL A 12 16.51 -23.60 27.15
C VAL A 12 15.86 -23.08 25.88
N CYS A 13 14.54 -23.24 25.71
CA CYS A 13 13.82 -22.68 24.58
C CYS A 13 13.82 -21.14 24.58
N LEU A 14 13.69 -20.49 25.74
CA LEU A 14 13.77 -19.03 25.85
C LEU A 14 15.18 -18.49 25.57
N ILE A 15 16.22 -19.20 26.03
CA ILE A 15 17.61 -18.87 25.70
C ILE A 15 17.86 -19.07 24.20
N GLY A 16 17.37 -20.16 23.61
CA GLY A 16 17.44 -20.40 22.17
C GLY A 16 16.77 -19.28 21.37
N LEU A 17 15.59 -18.82 21.81
CA LEU A 17 14.92 -17.66 21.21
C LEU A 17 15.77 -16.39 21.31
N ALA A 18 16.33 -16.09 22.48
CA ALA A 18 17.18 -14.92 22.68
C ALA A 18 18.46 -14.96 21.82
N VAL A 19 19.09 -16.13 21.68
CA VAL A 19 20.27 -16.32 20.82
C VAL A 19 19.92 -16.10 19.35
N VAL A 20 18.81 -16.67 18.87
CA VAL A 20 18.34 -16.46 17.49
C VAL A 20 18.06 -14.98 17.22
N THR A 21 17.40 -14.28 18.16
CA THR A 21 17.19 -12.82 18.05
C THR A 21 18.51 -12.05 18.07
N GLY A 22 19.47 -12.44 18.91
CA GLY A 22 20.80 -11.81 18.96
C GLY A 22 21.60 -11.99 17.68
N VAL A 23 21.61 -13.21 17.10
CA VAL A 23 22.25 -13.49 15.80
C VAL A 23 21.58 -12.67 14.69
N ALA A 24 20.24 -12.62 14.66
CA ALA A 24 19.51 -11.79 13.71
C ALA A 24 19.94 -10.31 13.83
N LEU A 25 20.05 -9.76 15.05
CA LEU A 25 20.48 -8.38 15.28
C LEU A 25 21.92 -8.12 14.81
N VAL A 26 22.85 -9.04 15.08
CA VAL A 26 24.25 -8.92 14.63
C VAL A 26 24.32 -8.96 13.11
N MET A 27 23.60 -9.89 12.47
CA MET A 27 23.52 -9.96 11.00
C MET A 27 22.93 -8.69 10.40
N THR A 28 21.84 -8.15 10.98
CA THR A 28 21.24 -6.88 10.52
C THR A 28 22.23 -5.73 10.66
N ARG A 29 22.98 -5.64 11.77
CA ARG A 29 24.00 -4.59 11.97
C ARG A 29 25.16 -4.72 10.98
N GLN A 30 25.66 -5.93 10.77
CA GLN A 30 26.76 -6.18 9.84
C GLN A 30 26.33 -5.84 8.41
N HIS A 31 25.13 -6.27 8.02
CA HIS A 31 24.56 -5.94 6.71
C HIS A 31 24.43 -4.42 6.52
N ALA A 32 23.83 -3.73 7.50
CA ALA A 32 23.71 -2.27 7.48
C ALA A 32 25.07 -1.54 7.40
N GLN A 33 26.14 -2.11 7.97
CA GLN A 33 27.49 -1.55 7.84
C GLN A 33 28.09 -1.78 6.45
N THR A 34 27.84 -2.93 5.82
CA THR A 34 28.36 -3.26 4.49
C THR A 34 27.62 -2.57 3.34
N THR A 35 26.42 -2.05 3.60
CA THR A 35 25.57 -1.40 2.61
C THR A 35 25.37 0.09 2.88
N ARG A 36 26.04 0.63 3.91
CA ARG A 36 25.92 2.03 4.32
C ARG A 36 26.37 2.94 3.18
N GLY A 37 25.55 3.90 2.80
CA GLY A 37 25.87 4.82 1.70
C GLY A 37 25.74 4.22 0.29
N LEU A 38 25.37 2.95 0.15
CA LEU A 38 24.89 2.39 -1.11
C LEU A 38 23.40 2.69 -1.27
N PHE A 39 22.95 2.92 -2.51
CA PHE A 39 21.55 3.16 -2.81
C PHE A 39 20.91 1.96 -3.52
N PHE A 40 19.73 1.55 -3.05
CA PHE A 40 18.90 0.52 -3.66
C PHE A 40 17.48 1.03 -3.92
N GLY A 41 16.84 0.53 -4.98
CA GLY A 41 15.51 0.97 -5.44
C GLY A 41 15.60 2.05 -6.52
N PHE A 42 14.54 2.86 -6.63
CA PHE A 42 14.40 3.89 -7.68
C PHE A 42 14.70 5.28 -7.12
N PRO A 43 15.80 5.94 -7.56
CA PRO A 43 16.07 7.32 -7.17
C PRO A 43 14.93 8.27 -7.54
N GLU A 44 14.60 9.17 -6.62
CA GLU A 44 13.67 10.27 -6.84
C GLU A 44 14.40 11.48 -7.46
N PRO A 45 13.69 12.41 -8.12
CA PRO A 45 14.29 13.61 -8.71
C PRO A 45 15.00 14.50 -7.68
N LEU A 46 16.23 14.92 -7.98
CA LEU A 46 16.97 15.91 -7.19
C LEU A 46 16.63 17.34 -7.63
N THR A 47 16.73 18.28 -6.69
CA THR A 47 16.67 19.72 -6.96
C THR A 47 17.98 20.38 -6.51
N PRO A 48 18.76 20.98 -7.41
CA PRO A 48 18.60 20.96 -8.87
C PRO A 48 18.95 19.59 -9.48
N PRO A 49 18.43 19.24 -10.68
CA PRO A 49 18.59 17.91 -11.29
C PRO A 49 19.94 17.72 -12.02
N HIS A 50 20.92 18.59 -11.76
CA HIS A 50 22.18 18.61 -12.50
C HIS A 50 23.16 17.56 -11.99
N CYS A 51 23.76 16.83 -12.93
CA CYS A 51 24.88 15.92 -12.70
C CYS A 51 25.94 16.12 -13.80
N GLY A 52 27.18 15.77 -13.50
CA GLY A 52 28.26 15.87 -14.49
C GLY A 52 29.65 15.97 -13.88
N LEU A 53 30.65 15.93 -14.76
CA LEU A 53 32.05 16.09 -14.41
C LEU A 53 32.50 17.52 -14.64
N GLY A 54 33.23 18.06 -13.67
CA GLY A 54 33.94 19.30 -13.81
C GLY A 54 35.35 19.27 -13.27
N VAL A 55 35.99 20.43 -13.36
CA VAL A 55 37.36 20.61 -12.88
C VAL A 55 37.51 22.00 -12.27
N ASN A 56 38.24 22.08 -11.17
CA ASN A 56 38.64 23.33 -10.57
C ASN A 56 39.72 24.00 -11.42
N VAL A 57 39.55 25.30 -11.67
CA VAL A 57 40.39 26.06 -12.58
C VAL A 57 40.86 27.35 -11.94
N ALA A 58 42.03 27.81 -12.40
CA ALA A 58 42.58 29.12 -12.08
C ALA A 58 42.77 29.89 -13.40
N LEU A 59 41.67 30.19 -14.08
CA LEU A 59 41.68 30.77 -15.44
C LEU A 59 42.25 32.20 -15.45
N GLU A 60 42.30 32.85 -14.29
CA GLU A 60 42.79 34.21 -14.12
C GLU A 60 44.30 34.36 -14.37
N GLN A 61 45.02 33.25 -14.53
CA GLN A 61 46.45 33.20 -14.85
C GLN A 61 46.75 33.27 -16.36
N TYR A 62 45.75 33.05 -17.22
CA TYR A 62 45.93 32.98 -18.67
C TYR A 62 45.61 34.30 -19.37
N ASP A 63 46.35 34.59 -20.45
CA ASP A 63 45.95 35.61 -21.41
C ASP A 63 44.76 35.15 -22.28
N ALA A 64 44.24 36.02 -23.15
CA ALA A 64 43.04 35.72 -23.93
C ALA A 64 43.20 34.54 -24.92
N ALA A 65 44.40 34.36 -25.49
CA ALA A 65 44.65 33.29 -26.45
C ALA A 65 44.84 31.95 -25.74
N GLN A 66 45.61 31.97 -24.64
CA GLN A 66 45.78 30.83 -23.76
C GLN A 66 44.45 30.37 -23.19
N LEU A 67 43.64 31.28 -22.63
CA LEU A 67 42.34 30.97 -22.04
C LEU A 67 41.42 30.22 -23.01
N THR A 68 41.35 30.66 -24.27
CA THR A 68 40.55 29.98 -25.30
C THR A 68 41.04 28.56 -25.56
N ALA A 69 42.37 28.36 -25.64
CA ALA A 69 42.98 27.05 -25.84
C ALA A 69 42.72 26.11 -24.65
N GLU A 70 42.87 26.60 -23.42
CA GLU A 70 42.64 25.83 -22.20
C GLU A 70 41.18 25.39 -22.06
N LEU A 71 40.22 26.30 -22.29
CA LEU A 71 38.79 25.97 -22.24
C LEU A 71 38.40 24.94 -23.30
N ALA A 72 39.00 25.03 -24.50
CA ALA A 72 38.81 24.02 -25.53
C ALA A 72 39.36 22.65 -25.11
N GLN A 73 40.55 22.61 -24.49
CA GLN A 73 41.16 21.38 -23.99
C GLN A 73 40.36 20.75 -22.84
N ILE A 74 39.87 21.56 -21.91
CA ILE A 74 38.98 21.12 -20.81
C ILE A 74 37.72 20.46 -21.40
N LYS A 75 37.05 21.11 -22.36
CA LYS A 75 35.85 20.57 -23.01
C LYS A 75 36.14 19.27 -23.77
N GLN A 76 37.26 19.21 -24.51
CA GLN A 76 37.68 18.00 -25.24
C GLN A 76 38.03 16.83 -24.31
N SER A 77 38.44 17.12 -23.07
CA SER A 77 38.74 16.10 -22.06
C SER A 77 37.48 15.46 -21.43
N GLY A 78 36.29 15.95 -21.78
CA GLY A 78 35.00 15.42 -21.31
C GLY A 78 34.38 16.19 -20.14
N PHE A 79 34.98 17.31 -19.71
CA PHE A 79 34.39 18.16 -18.68
C PHE A 79 33.30 19.07 -19.26
N SER A 80 32.15 19.13 -18.59
CA SER A 80 31.05 20.05 -18.91
C SER A 80 30.86 21.15 -17.87
N TRP A 81 31.62 21.07 -16.77
CA TRP A 81 31.60 22.03 -15.66
C TRP A 81 33.00 22.55 -15.36
N ILE A 82 33.09 23.82 -15.01
CA ILE A 82 34.30 24.45 -14.46
C ILE A 82 33.94 25.16 -13.17
N ARG A 83 34.83 25.08 -12.18
CA ARG A 83 34.69 25.77 -10.90
C ARG A 83 35.80 26.80 -10.76
N GLN A 84 35.42 28.08 -10.76
CA GLN A 84 36.34 29.22 -10.76
C GLN A 84 36.07 30.09 -9.54
N THR A 85 37.15 30.50 -8.88
CA THR A 85 37.06 31.47 -7.78
C THR A 85 36.97 32.90 -8.32
N PHE A 86 36.04 33.67 -7.79
CA PHE A 86 35.86 35.11 -7.98
C PHE A 86 36.23 35.82 -6.65
N PRO A 87 37.53 36.08 -6.42
CA PRO A 87 38.01 36.62 -5.15
C PRO A 87 37.57 38.08 -4.98
N TRP A 88 36.69 38.33 -4.02
CA TRP A 88 36.20 39.68 -3.70
C TRP A 88 37.34 40.65 -3.43
N ALA A 89 38.39 40.20 -2.74
CA ALA A 89 39.57 41.02 -2.42
C ALA A 89 40.31 41.57 -3.66
N GLN A 90 40.27 40.85 -4.79
CA GLN A 90 40.90 41.30 -6.03
C GLN A 90 39.93 42.08 -6.91
N ILE A 91 38.64 41.74 -6.85
CA ILE A 91 37.60 42.38 -7.66
C ILE A 91 37.26 43.76 -7.10
N GLU A 92 37.20 43.93 -5.78
CA GLU A 92 36.85 45.18 -5.10
C GLU A 92 37.90 45.52 -4.03
N SER A 93 39.14 45.75 -4.46
CA SER A 93 40.25 46.06 -3.55
C SER A 93 40.03 47.36 -2.76
N GLU A 94 39.32 48.32 -3.36
CA GLU A 94 38.82 49.53 -2.71
C GLU A 94 37.30 49.56 -2.77
N GLN A 95 36.66 49.94 -1.66
CA GLN A 95 35.19 49.92 -1.56
C GLN A 95 34.53 50.74 -2.67
N GLY A 96 33.64 50.12 -3.45
CA GLY A 96 32.93 50.71 -4.57
C GLY A 96 33.71 50.80 -5.89
N GLN A 97 34.98 50.38 -5.94
CA GLN A 97 35.79 50.34 -7.16
C GLN A 97 36.04 48.91 -7.60
N PHE A 98 35.46 48.52 -8.74
CA PHE A 98 35.50 47.14 -9.22
C PHE A 98 36.41 46.93 -10.43
N ALA A 99 37.29 45.94 -10.36
CA ALA A 99 38.20 45.51 -11.41
C ALA A 99 37.67 44.27 -12.16
N TRP A 100 36.70 44.49 -13.08
CA TRP A 100 35.99 43.41 -13.77
C TRP A 100 36.70 42.81 -15.00
N GLU A 101 37.66 43.51 -15.60
CA GLU A 101 38.17 43.20 -16.95
C GLU A 101 38.58 41.72 -17.15
N LYS A 102 39.28 41.16 -16.16
CA LYS A 102 39.74 39.78 -16.21
C LYS A 102 38.58 38.77 -16.13
N TRP A 103 37.63 39.04 -15.26
CA TRP A 103 36.48 38.18 -14.99
C TRP A 103 35.44 38.23 -16.11
N ASP A 104 35.29 39.41 -16.74
CA ASP A 104 34.49 39.59 -17.96
C ASP A 104 34.98 38.65 -19.06
N ARG A 105 36.30 38.59 -19.26
CA ARG A 105 36.92 37.71 -20.26
C ARG A 105 36.63 36.25 -19.96
N ILE A 106 36.77 35.82 -18.70
CA ILE A 106 36.50 34.43 -18.30
C ILE A 106 35.04 34.07 -18.58
N VAL A 107 34.08 34.83 -18.04
CA VAL A 107 32.63 34.57 -18.23
C VAL A 107 32.25 34.63 -19.72
N GLN A 108 32.87 35.51 -20.50
CA GLN A 108 32.59 35.61 -21.94
C GLN A 108 33.12 34.40 -22.72
N GLN A 109 34.32 33.90 -22.40
CA GLN A 109 34.99 32.83 -23.15
C GLN A 109 34.62 31.42 -22.68
N SER A 110 34.08 31.23 -21.46
CA SER A 110 33.62 29.92 -20.96
C SER A 110 32.61 29.21 -21.87
N GLY A 111 31.89 29.95 -22.72
CA GLY A 111 31.04 29.38 -23.77
C GLY A 111 29.93 28.49 -23.21
N ASP A 112 29.85 27.24 -23.68
CA ASP A 112 28.84 26.26 -23.26
C ASP A 112 29.21 25.49 -21.98
N LEU A 113 30.36 25.76 -21.36
CA LEU A 113 30.72 25.13 -20.09
C LEU A 113 29.91 25.75 -18.96
N ASN A 114 29.35 24.91 -18.08
CA ASN A 114 28.67 25.38 -16.88
C ASN A 114 29.71 25.90 -15.89
N LEU A 115 29.52 27.12 -15.39
CA LEU A 115 30.48 27.80 -14.53
C LEU A 115 29.94 27.93 -13.10
N ILE A 116 30.60 27.27 -12.16
CA ILE A 116 30.38 27.47 -10.71
C ILE A 116 31.25 28.65 -10.28
N ALA A 117 30.60 29.75 -9.92
CA ALA A 117 31.26 30.95 -9.42
C ALA A 117 31.42 30.86 -7.90
N VAL A 118 32.66 30.76 -7.42
CA VAL A 118 32.96 30.72 -5.98
C VAL A 118 33.26 32.13 -5.50
N LEU A 119 32.36 32.69 -4.70
CA LEU A 119 32.54 34.00 -4.10
C LEU A 119 33.27 33.81 -2.77
N ASP A 120 34.56 34.17 -2.74
CA ASP A 120 35.46 33.92 -1.62
C ASP A 120 36.36 35.15 -1.37
N THR A 121 37.10 35.12 -0.26
CA THR A 121 38.01 36.15 0.25
C THR A 121 37.33 37.46 0.66
N SER A 122 38.05 38.28 1.42
CA SER A 122 37.63 39.61 1.85
C SER A 122 38.71 40.66 1.54
N PRO A 123 38.37 41.84 0.99
CA PRO A 123 39.32 42.93 0.88
C PRO A 123 39.74 43.45 2.26
N THR A 124 40.90 44.09 2.33
CA THR A 124 41.48 44.56 3.60
C THR A 124 40.59 45.55 4.35
N TRP A 125 39.75 46.30 3.64
CA TRP A 125 38.77 47.22 4.24
C TRP A 125 37.58 46.51 4.90
N ALA A 126 37.28 45.26 4.52
CA ALA A 126 36.21 44.44 5.10
C ALA A 126 36.70 43.43 6.15
N ALA A 127 37.93 42.93 5.97
CA ALA A 127 38.65 42.04 6.90
C ALA A 127 40.13 42.48 7.03
N PRO A 128 40.49 43.31 8.04
CA PRO A 128 41.83 43.89 8.13
C PRO A 128 42.98 42.92 8.39
N THR A 129 42.70 41.75 8.96
CA THR A 129 43.75 40.82 9.44
C THR A 129 44.26 39.85 8.38
N SER A 130 43.39 39.42 7.46
CA SER A 130 43.69 38.45 6.41
C SER A 130 42.59 38.50 5.36
N ASN A 131 42.94 38.33 4.09
CA ASN A 131 41.95 38.23 3.02
C ASN A 131 41.24 36.87 2.99
N LEU A 132 41.76 35.84 3.67
CA LEU A 132 41.09 34.55 3.83
C LEU A 132 40.02 34.59 4.92
N HIS A 133 39.95 35.67 5.68
CA HIS A 133 38.99 35.78 6.77
C HIS A 133 37.64 36.27 6.29
N SER A 134 36.58 35.84 6.97
CA SER A 134 35.23 36.34 6.72
C SER A 134 35.13 37.84 7.02
N PRO A 135 34.26 38.59 6.32
CA PRO A 135 34.09 40.00 6.60
C PRO A 135 33.57 40.22 8.02
N THR A 136 33.90 41.37 8.61
CA THR A 136 33.40 41.75 9.95
C THR A 136 31.88 41.81 10.04
N THR A 137 31.21 42.12 8.92
CA THR A 137 29.75 42.09 8.77
C THR A 137 29.37 41.50 7.42
N ALA A 138 28.21 40.86 7.30
CA ALA A 138 27.80 40.17 6.08
C ALA A 138 27.38 41.12 4.93
N LEU A 139 26.89 42.32 5.24
CA LEU A 139 26.29 43.23 4.26
C LEU A 139 27.24 43.65 3.12
N PRO A 140 28.51 44.03 3.37
CA PRO A 140 29.44 44.34 2.28
C PRO A 140 29.66 43.19 1.31
N PHE A 141 29.77 41.96 1.82
CA PHE A 141 29.90 40.77 0.97
C PHE A 141 28.62 40.50 0.17
N ALA A 142 27.44 40.70 0.78
CA ALA A 142 26.16 40.61 0.07
C ALA A 142 26.06 41.65 -1.06
N ASN A 143 26.56 42.87 -0.87
CA ASN A 143 26.59 43.89 -1.93
C ASN A 143 27.52 43.50 -3.09
N PHE A 144 28.66 42.89 -2.79
CA PHE A 144 29.55 42.32 -3.81
C PHE A 144 28.85 41.18 -4.57
N ALA A 145 28.23 40.24 -3.85
CA ALA A 145 27.48 39.13 -4.44
C ALA A 145 26.37 39.63 -5.37
N ARG A 146 25.60 40.65 -4.93
CA ARG A 146 24.60 41.33 -5.77
C ARG A 146 25.21 41.96 -7.01
N SER A 147 26.36 42.62 -6.88
CA SER A 147 27.02 43.31 -8.01
C SER A 147 27.52 42.32 -9.05
N LEU A 148 28.04 41.16 -8.60
CA LEU A 148 28.46 40.06 -9.48
C LEU A 148 27.24 39.44 -10.17
N ALA A 149 26.18 39.12 -9.44
CA ALA A 149 24.95 38.56 -10.01
C ALA A 149 24.26 39.53 -10.98
N LEU A 150 24.19 40.83 -10.66
CA LEU A 150 23.64 41.85 -11.56
C LEU A 150 24.45 41.96 -12.86
N ARG A 151 25.76 41.69 -12.81
CA ARG A 151 26.64 41.76 -13.97
C ARG A 151 26.59 40.51 -14.84
N TYR A 152 26.50 39.34 -14.22
CA TYR A 152 26.72 38.06 -14.89
C TYR A 152 25.53 37.08 -14.84
N GLY A 153 24.42 37.41 -14.17
CA GLY A 153 23.27 36.51 -13.98
C GLY A 153 22.62 36.01 -15.28
N ASP A 154 22.81 36.72 -16.39
CA ASP A 154 22.40 36.22 -17.71
C ASP A 154 23.26 35.03 -18.22
N ARG A 155 24.33 34.66 -17.53
CA ARG A 155 25.30 33.62 -17.92
C ARG A 155 25.78 32.74 -16.75
N LEU A 156 25.62 33.20 -15.52
CA LEU A 156 25.99 32.49 -14.31
C LEU A 156 24.74 32.11 -13.53
N ASP A 157 24.51 30.81 -13.39
CA ASP A 157 23.36 30.29 -12.63
C ASP A 157 23.78 29.70 -11.27
N TYR A 158 25.07 29.46 -11.04
CA TYR A 158 25.57 28.67 -9.91
C TYR A 158 26.55 29.46 -9.05
N TYR A 159 26.13 29.80 -7.83
CA TYR A 159 26.91 30.64 -6.91
C TYR A 159 27.27 29.84 -5.66
N GLN A 160 28.56 29.54 -5.50
CA GLN A 160 29.08 28.99 -4.25
C GLN A 160 29.43 30.12 -3.30
N ILE A 161 28.85 30.10 -2.10
CA ILE A 161 29.05 31.13 -1.10
C ILE A 161 30.11 30.71 -0.09
N TRP A 162 31.31 31.31 -0.22
CA TRP A 162 32.52 31.02 0.54
C TRP A 162 33.17 29.67 0.24
N ASP A 163 34.36 29.42 0.81
CA ASP A 163 35.04 28.13 0.78
C ASP A 163 35.68 27.83 2.15
N GLU A 164 35.44 26.62 2.67
CA GLU A 164 36.03 26.10 3.92
C GLU A 164 35.78 26.93 5.21
N PRO A 165 34.55 27.44 5.48
CA PRO A 165 34.25 28.22 6.69
C PRO A 165 34.38 27.40 7.99
N ASN A 166 34.53 26.08 7.86
CA ASN A 166 34.73 25.15 8.96
C ASN A 166 36.20 25.03 9.41
N LEU A 167 37.11 25.82 8.81
CA LEU A 167 38.50 25.99 9.24
C LEU A 167 38.74 27.40 9.78
N GLY A 168 39.39 27.52 10.94
CA GLY A 168 39.61 28.78 11.63
C GLY A 168 40.43 29.78 10.81
N ASP A 169 41.45 29.30 10.11
CA ASP A 169 42.33 30.09 9.23
C ASP A 169 41.61 30.62 7.97
N ARG A 170 40.43 30.05 7.65
CA ARG A 170 39.54 30.44 6.54
C ARG A 170 38.28 31.15 7.04
N TRP A 171 38.22 31.42 8.35
CA TRP A 171 37.15 32.19 8.98
C TRP A 171 37.75 33.34 9.78
N ARG A 172 37.86 33.26 11.11
CA ARG A 172 38.50 34.29 11.96
C ARG A 172 39.05 33.68 13.25
N GLY A 173 39.73 32.53 13.13
CA GLY A 173 40.21 31.75 14.26
C GLY A 173 39.14 30.81 14.83
N GLU A 174 38.04 31.34 15.37
CA GLU A 174 36.92 30.51 15.85
C GLU A 174 35.85 30.31 14.77
N VAL A 175 35.53 29.06 14.46
CA VAL A 175 34.52 28.71 13.44
C VAL A 175 33.11 28.93 13.99
N ASN A 176 32.25 29.55 13.18
CA ASN A 176 30.91 29.94 13.62
C ASN A 176 29.85 29.64 12.54
N PRO A 177 29.15 28.49 12.64
CA PRO A 177 28.09 28.13 11.69
C PRO A 177 26.93 29.13 11.64
N ILE A 178 26.59 29.78 12.76
CA ILE A 178 25.51 30.79 12.81
C ILE A 178 25.90 32.02 11.98
N GLU A 179 27.14 32.47 12.15
CA GLU A 179 27.63 33.62 11.37
C GLU A 179 27.74 33.30 9.88
N TYR A 180 28.21 32.09 9.54
CA TYR A 180 28.20 31.65 8.15
C TYR A 180 26.77 31.58 7.58
N ALA A 181 25.80 31.06 8.34
CA ALA A 181 24.41 31.03 7.92
C ALA A 181 23.85 32.44 7.65
N GLU A 182 24.24 33.45 8.45
CA GLU A 182 23.84 34.84 8.22
C GLU A 182 24.54 35.45 6.98
N LEU A 183 25.83 35.17 6.76
CA LEU A 183 26.53 35.55 5.53
C LEU A 183 25.84 34.94 4.30
N LEU A 184 25.54 33.65 4.35
CA LEU A 184 24.84 32.90 3.31
C LEU A 184 23.46 33.48 3.02
N ARG A 185 22.67 33.73 4.07
CA ARG A 185 21.33 34.33 3.94
C ARG A 185 21.38 35.67 3.22
N GLN A 186 22.26 36.58 3.66
CA GLN A 186 22.35 37.90 3.06
C GLN A 186 22.87 37.84 1.61
N ALA A 187 23.85 36.99 1.32
CA ALA A 187 24.35 36.81 -0.04
C ALA A 187 23.29 36.20 -0.97
N ARG A 188 22.58 35.15 -0.54
CA ARG A 188 21.44 34.57 -1.27
C ARG A 188 20.39 35.64 -1.56
N ASP A 189 19.92 36.36 -0.53
CA ASP A 189 18.86 37.36 -0.68
C ASP A 189 19.28 38.46 -1.68
N ALA A 190 20.55 38.88 -1.61
CA ALA A 190 21.14 39.87 -2.50
C ALA A 190 21.24 39.39 -3.97
N ILE A 191 21.63 38.13 -4.19
CA ILE A 191 21.69 37.51 -5.52
C ILE A 191 20.27 37.35 -6.07
N GLN A 192 19.37 36.72 -5.33
CA GLN A 192 18.01 36.39 -5.78
C GLN A 192 17.13 37.61 -6.03
N GLN A 193 17.48 38.77 -5.47
CA GLN A 193 16.84 40.05 -5.81
C GLN A 193 17.07 40.50 -7.26
N VAL A 194 18.20 40.12 -7.85
CA VAL A 194 18.58 40.51 -9.23
C VAL A 194 18.59 39.34 -10.19
N ASP A 195 18.77 38.12 -9.69
CA ASP A 195 18.72 36.86 -10.41
C ASP A 195 17.89 35.82 -9.63
N PRO A 196 16.54 35.82 -9.80
CA PRO A 196 15.65 34.89 -9.08
C PRO A 196 15.84 33.41 -9.45
N THR A 197 16.60 33.12 -10.52
CA THR A 197 16.85 31.76 -11.03
C THR A 197 18.16 31.17 -10.51
N ALA A 198 18.96 31.96 -9.79
CA ALA A 198 20.23 31.54 -9.21
C ALA A 198 20.10 30.34 -8.28
N THR A 199 20.95 29.34 -8.51
CA THR A 199 21.20 28.20 -7.63
C THR A 199 22.30 28.56 -6.63
N ILE A 200 21.99 28.45 -5.34
CA ILE A 200 22.89 28.77 -4.25
C ILE A 200 23.52 27.49 -3.70
N ILE A 201 24.85 27.41 -3.79
CA ILE A 201 25.65 26.28 -3.34
C ILE A 201 26.32 26.66 -2.01
N LEU A 202 26.21 25.78 -1.02
CA LEU A 202 26.94 25.94 0.25
C LEU A 202 28.45 26.04 0.00
N ALA A 203 29.17 26.60 0.97
CA ALA A 203 30.63 26.58 0.94
C ALA A 203 31.12 25.14 0.85
N GLY A 204 32.17 24.91 0.05
CA GLY A 204 32.88 23.63 0.06
C GLY A 204 33.47 23.39 1.44
N LEU A 205 32.89 22.44 2.19
CA LEU A 205 33.34 22.12 3.55
C LEU A 205 34.64 21.32 3.49
N ALA A 206 35.66 21.75 4.22
CA ALA A 206 36.93 21.05 4.31
C ALA A 206 36.76 19.73 5.08
N PRO A 207 37.27 18.60 4.59
CA PRO A 207 37.17 17.34 5.30
C PRO A 207 38.18 17.34 6.46
N THR A 208 37.68 17.21 7.69
CA THR A 208 38.48 17.12 8.91
C THR A 208 37.74 16.29 9.95
N VAL A 209 38.49 15.67 10.87
CA VAL A 209 37.94 14.94 12.02
C VAL A 209 37.92 15.80 13.29
N GLU A 210 38.41 17.04 13.19
CA GLU A 210 38.50 17.96 14.32
C GLU A 210 37.12 18.40 14.80
N THR A 211 37.00 18.59 16.12
CA THR A 211 35.74 19.05 16.76
C THR A 211 36.00 20.21 17.72
N SER A 212 37.05 20.99 17.43
CA SER A 212 37.51 22.10 18.25
C SER A 212 36.78 23.40 17.91
N SER A 213 37.04 24.48 18.66
CA SER A 213 36.57 25.82 18.28
C SER A 213 37.32 26.38 17.07
N ALA A 214 38.54 25.89 16.81
CA ALA A 214 39.35 26.34 15.68
C ALA A 214 38.98 25.64 14.37
N ASN A 215 38.63 24.35 14.41
CA ASN A 215 38.24 23.58 13.23
C ASN A 215 37.10 22.62 13.58
N LEU A 216 36.14 22.47 12.67
CA LEU A 216 34.99 21.61 12.84
C LEU A 216 34.84 20.65 11.66
N ALA A 217 34.61 19.37 11.95
CA ALA A 217 34.31 18.35 10.96
C ALA A 217 33.16 18.80 10.06
N ASP A 218 33.28 18.53 8.77
CA ASP A 218 32.33 18.94 7.73
C ASP A 218 30.89 18.50 8.03
N TRP A 219 30.67 17.24 8.40
CA TRP A 219 29.36 16.70 8.78
C TRP A 219 28.80 17.39 10.03
N LEU A 220 29.66 17.74 10.99
CA LEU A 220 29.24 18.42 12.22
C LEU A 220 28.93 19.90 11.96
N PHE A 221 29.67 20.55 11.06
CA PHE A 221 29.37 21.90 10.61
C PHE A 221 28.03 21.95 9.88
N LEU A 222 27.78 21.03 8.94
CA LEU A 222 26.50 20.90 8.25
C LEU A 222 25.34 20.62 9.21
N ARG A 223 25.52 19.71 10.18
CA ARG A 223 24.52 19.48 11.24
C ARG A 223 24.17 20.77 11.96
N ARG A 224 25.17 21.54 12.40
CA ARG A 224 24.94 22.81 13.09
C ARG A 224 24.23 23.84 12.21
N LEU A 225 24.47 23.84 10.89
CA LEU A 225 23.70 24.66 9.97
C LEU A 225 22.22 24.26 9.94
N TYR A 226 21.92 22.96 9.89
CA TYR A 226 20.53 22.50 9.98
C TYR A 226 19.89 22.85 11.32
N GLU A 227 20.59 22.68 12.45
CA GLU A 227 20.11 23.00 13.79
C GLU A 227 19.73 24.48 13.96
N VAL A 228 20.37 25.39 13.22
CA VAL A 228 20.07 26.84 13.24
C VAL A 228 19.05 27.26 12.18
N GLY A 229 18.47 26.30 11.45
CA GLY A 229 17.42 26.56 10.46
C GLY A 229 17.93 26.98 9.08
N ALA A 230 19.19 26.66 8.73
CA ALA A 230 19.78 27.07 7.45
C ALA A 230 19.28 26.28 6.23
N ARG A 231 18.39 25.30 6.40
CA ARG A 231 17.94 24.38 5.34
C ARG A 231 17.52 25.11 4.05
N ASP A 232 16.75 26.20 4.17
CA ASP A 232 16.20 26.93 3.02
C ASP A 232 17.14 28.04 2.51
N LEU A 233 18.38 28.11 3.03
CA LEU A 233 19.37 29.12 2.62
C LEU A 233 20.22 28.68 1.41
N PHE A 234 20.15 27.41 1.01
CA PHE A 234 20.94 26.83 -0.08
C PHE A 234 20.13 25.78 -0.85
N ASP A 235 20.54 25.51 -2.08
CA ASP A 235 19.96 24.50 -2.97
C ASP A 235 20.84 23.24 -3.07
N VAL A 236 22.14 23.36 -2.79
CA VAL A 236 23.13 22.28 -2.92
C VAL A 236 24.09 22.26 -1.72
N VAL A 237 24.35 21.08 -1.17
CA VAL A 237 25.42 20.84 -0.20
C VAL A 237 26.74 20.58 -0.93
N ALA A 238 27.79 21.33 -0.59
CA ALA A 238 29.11 21.17 -1.17
C ALA A 238 30.05 20.40 -0.24
N GLY A 239 30.52 19.23 -0.69
CA GLY A 239 31.53 18.43 0.00
C GLY A 239 32.85 18.38 -0.78
N LYS A 240 33.92 17.94 -0.10
CA LYS A 240 35.26 17.75 -0.68
C LYS A 240 35.77 16.32 -0.44
N PRO A 241 35.25 15.29 -1.13
CA PRO A 241 35.67 13.90 -0.93
C PRO A 241 37.07 13.61 -1.50
N TYR A 242 38.12 14.05 -0.81
CA TYR A 242 39.48 13.60 -1.12
C TYR A 242 39.64 12.12 -0.76
N GLY A 243 40.36 11.37 -1.60
CA GLY A 243 40.60 9.95 -1.35
C GLY A 243 41.73 9.66 -0.36
N PHE A 244 42.53 10.68 -0.01
CA PHE A 244 43.70 10.58 0.84
C PHE A 244 44.64 9.45 0.40
N ASP A 245 44.93 8.49 1.29
CA ASP A 245 45.84 7.37 1.04
C ASP A 245 45.14 6.09 0.55
N THR A 246 43.83 6.15 0.27
CA THR A 246 42.98 4.95 0.09
C THR A 246 42.25 4.94 -1.25
N THR A 247 41.88 3.75 -1.71
CA THR A 247 41.02 3.57 -2.90
C THR A 247 39.61 4.14 -2.66
N PRO A 248 38.89 4.61 -3.69
CA PRO A 248 37.48 5.03 -3.55
C PRO A 248 36.56 3.93 -2.97
N ASP A 249 36.90 2.66 -3.15
CA ASP A 249 36.14 1.51 -2.61
C ASP A 249 36.36 1.28 -1.09
N ASP A 250 37.16 2.11 -0.41
CA ASP A 250 37.34 2.01 1.05
C ASP A 250 36.04 2.37 1.79
N HIS A 251 35.28 1.34 2.13
CA HIS A 251 33.94 1.44 2.73
C HIS A 251 33.94 1.72 4.24
N ARG A 252 35.06 2.20 4.79
CA ARG A 252 35.14 2.63 6.19
C ARG A 252 34.52 4.02 6.34
N ILE A 253 33.19 4.05 6.45
CA ILE A 253 32.43 5.28 6.70
C ILE A 253 32.39 5.51 8.22
N ASP A 254 33.32 6.33 8.72
CA ASP A 254 33.43 6.69 10.15
C ASP A 254 33.75 8.18 10.29
N PRO A 255 33.13 8.91 11.24
CA PRO A 255 33.45 10.32 11.50
C PRO A 255 34.93 10.63 11.77
N ASN A 256 35.73 9.63 12.15
CA ASN A 256 37.15 9.77 12.46
C ASN A 256 38.08 9.27 11.33
N ILE A 257 37.53 8.86 10.19
CA ILE A 257 38.29 8.36 9.04
C ILE A 257 38.04 9.27 7.84
N LEU A 258 39.11 9.84 7.30
CA LEU A 258 39.07 10.62 6.08
C LEU A 258 39.39 9.72 4.88
N ASN A 259 38.44 9.61 3.97
CA ASN A 259 38.55 8.91 2.69
C ASN A 259 37.48 9.44 1.72
N PHE A 260 37.44 8.92 0.51
CA PHE A 260 36.46 9.32 -0.50
C PHE A 260 35.02 9.12 -0.01
N GLN A 261 34.74 8.05 0.74
CA GLN A 261 33.40 7.72 1.23
C GLN A 261 32.95 8.53 2.45
N HIS A 262 33.82 9.38 3.01
CA HIS A 262 33.46 10.30 4.10
C HIS A 262 32.29 11.22 3.71
N LEU A 263 32.11 11.49 2.41
CA LEU A 263 30.99 12.27 1.87
C LEU A 263 29.61 11.72 2.27
N VAL A 264 29.51 10.40 2.49
CA VAL A 264 28.26 9.76 2.92
C VAL A 264 27.75 10.37 4.23
N LEU A 265 28.65 10.83 5.12
CA LEU A 265 28.24 11.49 6.37
C LEU A 265 27.47 12.79 6.11
N LEU A 266 27.86 13.58 5.11
CA LEU A 266 27.08 14.77 4.72
C LEU A 266 25.68 14.37 4.25
N ARG A 267 25.61 13.34 3.40
CA ARG A 267 24.33 12.82 2.91
C ARG A 267 23.43 12.34 4.05
N GLU A 268 23.98 11.63 5.01
CA GLU A 268 23.23 11.14 6.18
C GLU A 268 22.69 12.30 7.05
N GLU A 269 23.45 13.39 7.20
CA GLU A 269 22.94 14.58 7.90
C GLU A 269 21.78 15.22 7.14
N MET A 270 21.84 15.30 5.80
CA MET A 270 20.72 15.79 4.99
C MET A 270 19.47 14.93 5.18
N GLU A 271 19.62 13.60 5.15
CA GLU A 271 18.52 12.66 5.33
C GLU A 271 17.89 12.76 6.72
N GLN A 272 18.70 12.87 7.77
CA GLN A 272 18.24 13.04 9.15
C GLN A 272 17.43 14.32 9.36
N HIS A 273 17.72 15.38 8.59
CA HIS A 273 17.01 16.67 8.65
C HIS A 273 15.94 16.82 7.55
N GLY A 274 15.58 15.72 6.87
CA GLY A 274 14.51 15.66 5.88
C GLY A 274 14.80 16.40 4.57
N ASP A 275 16.08 16.61 4.25
CA ASP A 275 16.57 17.36 3.07
C ASP A 275 17.11 16.45 1.96
N SER A 276 16.61 15.22 1.89
CA SER A 276 17.07 14.19 0.96
C SER A 276 16.82 14.49 -0.53
N GLY A 277 15.96 15.47 -0.84
CA GLY A 277 15.64 15.89 -2.21
C GLY A 277 16.66 16.85 -2.85
N LYS A 278 17.63 17.35 -2.09
CA LYS A 278 18.72 18.19 -2.61
C LYS A 278 19.95 17.37 -2.96
N ALA A 279 20.69 17.83 -3.96
CA ALA A 279 21.93 17.19 -4.38
C ALA A 279 23.08 17.53 -3.41
N VAL A 280 23.99 16.57 -3.24
CA VAL A 280 25.35 16.87 -2.77
C VAL A 280 26.21 17.06 -4.01
N TRP A 281 27.06 18.08 -4.06
CA TRP A 281 28.08 18.25 -5.10
C TRP A 281 29.47 18.06 -4.50
N ALA A 282 30.29 17.25 -5.16
CA ALA A 282 31.69 17.11 -4.80
C ALA A 282 32.46 18.28 -5.43
N THR A 283 32.62 19.38 -4.70
CA THR A 283 33.31 20.59 -5.18
C THR A 283 34.81 20.39 -5.36
N HIS A 284 35.36 19.36 -4.72
CA HIS A 284 36.75 18.93 -4.89
C HIS A 284 36.81 17.42 -4.69
N PHE A 285 37.51 16.71 -5.56
CA PHE A 285 37.89 15.33 -5.30
C PHE A 285 39.19 14.99 -6.04
N GLY A 286 39.87 13.93 -5.59
CA GLY A 286 41.08 13.45 -6.22
C GLY A 286 42.08 12.87 -5.22
N TRP A 287 43.24 12.49 -5.76
CA TRP A 287 44.38 11.94 -5.02
C TRP A 287 45.64 12.73 -5.32
N ASN A 288 46.50 12.92 -4.32
CA ASN A 288 47.69 13.74 -4.43
C ASN A 288 48.95 12.89 -4.66
N THR A 289 49.85 13.34 -5.54
CA THR A 289 51.12 12.65 -5.85
C THR A 289 52.36 13.28 -5.22
N ALA A 290 52.23 14.48 -4.61
CA ALA A 290 53.33 15.24 -4.03
C ALA A 290 53.89 14.57 -2.76
N ALA A 291 55.18 14.76 -2.51
CA ALA A 291 55.90 14.07 -1.43
C ALA A 291 55.53 14.54 -0.01
N LEU A 292 55.10 15.79 0.16
CA LEU A 292 54.70 16.40 1.42
C LEU A 292 53.30 17.00 1.28
N SER A 293 52.27 16.19 1.50
CA SER A 293 50.88 16.54 1.26
C SER A 293 50.01 16.24 2.49
N ALA A 294 49.15 17.18 2.88
CA ALA A 294 48.13 16.97 3.90
C ALA A 294 46.98 16.07 3.42
N TRP A 295 46.89 15.82 2.12
CA TRP A 295 45.86 15.01 1.46
C TRP A 295 46.34 13.59 1.15
N GLY A 296 47.29 13.07 1.92
CA GLY A 296 47.93 11.78 1.64
C GLY A 296 48.80 11.80 0.39
N ARG A 297 49.31 10.62 0.01
CA ARG A 297 50.16 10.45 -1.17
C ARG A 297 49.93 9.11 -1.87
N VAL A 298 49.73 9.18 -3.19
CA VAL A 298 49.66 8.02 -4.09
C VAL A 298 50.66 8.13 -5.24
N THR A 299 50.88 7.05 -5.99
CA THR A 299 51.64 7.12 -7.25
C THR A 299 50.80 7.75 -8.37
N PRO A 300 51.42 8.30 -9.43
CA PRO A 300 50.69 8.80 -10.60
C PRO A 300 49.75 7.74 -11.24
N GLU A 301 50.16 6.48 -11.25
CA GLU A 301 49.34 5.37 -11.76
C GLU A 301 48.10 5.15 -10.88
N GLN A 302 48.28 5.18 -9.55
CA GLN A 302 47.18 5.09 -8.59
C GLN A 302 46.24 6.29 -8.69
N GLN A 303 46.77 7.52 -8.83
CA GLN A 303 45.96 8.71 -9.01
C GLN A 303 45.01 8.57 -10.20
N ARG A 304 45.51 8.09 -11.35
CA ARG A 304 44.69 7.87 -12.55
C ARG A 304 43.63 6.79 -12.31
N ALA A 305 44.04 5.63 -11.78
CA ALA A 305 43.13 4.50 -11.54
C ALA A 305 42.04 4.84 -10.52
N TYR A 306 42.39 5.49 -9.41
CA TYR A 306 41.46 5.88 -8.36
C TYR A 306 40.52 6.98 -8.82
N THR A 307 40.98 7.96 -9.60
CA THR A 307 40.11 9.01 -10.14
C THR A 307 39.04 8.41 -11.07
N GLN A 308 39.43 7.50 -11.97
CA GLN A 308 38.47 6.81 -12.83
C GLN A 308 37.49 5.94 -12.02
N ARG A 309 37.99 5.14 -11.07
CA ARG A 309 37.15 4.29 -10.24
C ARG A 309 36.20 5.09 -9.35
N ALA A 310 36.59 6.28 -8.87
CA ALA A 310 35.74 7.14 -8.07
C ALA A 310 34.53 7.67 -8.85
N ILE A 311 34.76 8.05 -10.11
CA ILE A 311 33.70 8.47 -11.04
C ILE A 311 32.73 7.30 -11.30
N GLU A 312 33.27 6.11 -11.58
CA GLU A 312 32.47 4.89 -11.78
C GLU A 312 31.68 4.53 -10.52
N PHE A 313 32.33 4.50 -9.35
CA PHE A 313 31.71 4.18 -8.06
C PHE A 313 30.57 5.13 -7.73
N ALA A 314 30.76 6.44 -7.90
CA ALA A 314 29.73 7.43 -7.65
C ALA A 314 28.52 7.23 -8.58
N ARG A 315 28.74 6.98 -9.88
CA ARG A 315 27.67 6.66 -10.84
C ARG A 315 26.92 5.38 -10.49
N GLU A 316 27.63 4.42 -9.92
CA GLU A 316 27.11 3.10 -9.56
C GLU A 316 26.36 3.07 -8.22
N ASN A 317 26.61 4.01 -7.32
CA ASN A 317 26.15 3.89 -5.93
C ASN A 317 25.55 5.16 -5.33
N TRP A 318 25.84 6.34 -5.87
CA TRP A 318 25.47 7.64 -5.29
C TRP A 318 24.55 8.46 -6.22
N PRO A 319 23.29 8.03 -6.41
CA PRO A 319 22.34 8.76 -7.25
C PRO A 319 21.93 10.13 -6.67
N TRP A 320 22.33 10.42 -5.43
CA TRP A 320 22.17 11.71 -4.74
C TRP A 320 23.32 12.69 -5.01
N LEU A 321 24.41 12.24 -5.65
CA LEU A 321 25.56 13.08 -6.00
C LEU A 321 25.30 13.75 -7.37
N GLY A 322 25.38 15.08 -7.39
CA GLY A 322 25.21 15.87 -8.61
C GLY A 322 26.51 16.07 -9.37
N VAL A 323 27.07 17.28 -9.31
CA VAL A 323 28.33 17.62 -10.00
C VAL A 323 29.54 17.15 -9.20
N MET A 324 30.52 16.54 -9.88
CA MET A 324 31.81 16.18 -9.33
C MET A 324 32.94 16.97 -9.99
N THR A 325 33.61 17.84 -9.25
CA THR A 325 34.73 18.66 -9.74
C THR A 325 36.07 18.18 -9.22
N ILE A 326 36.96 17.78 -10.13
CA ILE A 326 38.32 17.34 -9.77
C ILE A 326 39.12 18.54 -9.22
N GLU A 327 40.02 18.28 -8.26
CA GLU A 327 40.75 19.27 -7.48
C GLU A 327 41.50 20.34 -8.28
N ALA A 328 42.13 20.02 -9.42
CA ALA A 328 42.84 21.04 -10.20
C ALA A 328 43.11 20.65 -11.66
N TRP A 329 42.80 21.54 -12.60
CA TRP A 329 43.32 21.50 -13.96
C TRP A 329 44.83 21.82 -13.98
N GLU A 330 45.15 23.06 -13.59
CA GLU A 330 46.49 23.61 -13.41
C GLU A 330 46.46 24.62 -12.25
N PRO A 331 47.12 24.35 -11.11
CA PRO A 331 47.13 25.25 -9.96
C PRO A 331 47.89 26.56 -10.23
N ASN A 332 47.30 27.70 -9.87
CA ASN A 332 48.00 28.98 -9.80
C ASN A 332 48.77 29.10 -8.46
N ALA A 333 49.84 28.30 -8.32
CA ALA A 333 50.66 28.24 -7.11
C ALA A 333 52.15 27.97 -7.45
N PRO A 334 53.11 28.31 -6.56
CA PRO A 334 54.51 27.92 -6.71
C PRO A 334 54.68 26.41 -6.97
N GLN A 335 55.68 26.03 -7.77
CA GLN A 335 55.88 24.64 -8.23
C GLN A 335 56.18 23.63 -7.10
N ASP A 336 56.67 24.11 -5.95
CA ASP A 336 56.89 23.32 -4.74
C ASP A 336 55.63 23.12 -3.89
N ASN A 337 54.51 23.79 -4.25
CA ASN A 337 53.24 23.65 -3.56
C ASN A 337 52.65 22.24 -3.80
N PRO A 338 52.22 21.52 -2.75
CA PRO A 338 51.64 20.18 -2.89
C PRO A 338 50.37 20.13 -3.74
N ARG A 339 49.69 21.25 -4.01
CA ARG A 339 48.55 21.31 -4.94
C ARG A 339 48.91 20.86 -6.36
N TRP A 340 50.16 21.02 -6.80
CA TRP A 340 50.63 20.47 -8.08
C TRP A 340 50.49 18.95 -8.15
N GLY A 341 50.49 18.26 -7.01
CA GLY A 341 50.24 16.84 -6.92
C GLY A 341 48.86 16.39 -7.42
N PHE A 342 47.89 17.31 -7.56
CA PHE A 342 46.55 17.06 -8.09
C PHE A 342 46.35 17.45 -9.57
N ALA A 343 47.32 18.14 -10.18
CA ALA A 343 47.14 18.74 -11.50
C ALA A 343 46.90 17.70 -12.60
N LEU A 344 45.85 17.92 -13.41
CA LEU A 344 45.42 16.97 -14.45
C LEU A 344 45.78 17.34 -15.89
N LYS A 345 46.10 18.61 -16.19
CA LYS A 345 46.30 19.12 -17.55
C LYS A 345 47.23 18.27 -18.45
N ASN A 346 48.17 17.54 -17.86
CA ASN A 346 49.12 16.66 -18.57
C ASN A 346 49.01 15.17 -18.21
N ASN A 347 48.04 14.80 -17.36
CA ASN A 347 47.92 13.46 -16.76
C ASN A 347 46.55 12.79 -17.01
N LEU A 348 45.68 13.40 -17.81
CA LEU A 348 44.34 12.90 -18.11
C LEU A 348 44.36 11.58 -18.90
N PRO A 349 43.47 10.63 -18.58
CA PRO A 349 43.16 9.52 -19.49
C PRO A 349 42.54 10.03 -20.80
N GLU A 350 42.72 9.28 -21.90
CA GLU A 350 42.46 9.72 -23.29
C GLU A 350 41.02 10.18 -23.59
N THR A 351 40.02 9.93 -22.74
CA THR A 351 38.72 10.63 -22.69
C THR A 351 37.90 10.15 -21.47
N LEU A 352 37.25 11.07 -20.75
CA LEU A 352 36.27 10.71 -19.72
C LEU A 352 34.89 10.47 -20.37
N ALA A 353 34.27 9.31 -20.14
CA ALA A 353 32.96 8.98 -20.69
C ALA A 353 31.85 9.89 -20.13
N PRO A 354 30.80 10.21 -20.92
CA PRO A 354 29.65 11.02 -20.45
C PRO A 354 29.04 10.45 -19.17
N TRP A 355 28.54 11.30 -18.27
CA TRP A 355 27.94 10.90 -16.99
C TRP A 355 26.54 10.26 -17.17
N GLY A 356 26.38 9.01 -16.72
CA GLY A 356 25.15 8.20 -16.84
C GLY A 356 25.30 6.90 -16.03
N GLY A 357 24.31 6.54 -15.21
CA GLY A 357 24.41 5.46 -14.22
C GLY A 357 23.12 5.35 -13.41
N LEU A 358 23.23 5.09 -12.11
CA LEU A 358 22.08 5.18 -11.21
C LEU A 358 21.63 6.62 -11.07
N GLY A 359 20.32 6.84 -11.08
CA GLY A 359 19.76 8.16 -10.92
C GLY A 359 18.39 8.34 -11.55
N TYR A 360 17.80 9.49 -11.28
CA TYR A 360 16.63 9.99 -11.99
C TYR A 360 17.08 10.87 -13.17
N TYR A 361 16.45 10.67 -14.32
CA TYR A 361 16.71 11.39 -15.55
C TYR A 361 15.40 11.98 -16.08
N PRO A 362 15.25 13.32 -16.13
CA PRO A 362 14.06 13.94 -16.70
C PRO A 362 14.06 13.75 -18.22
N ALA A 363 12.87 13.62 -18.83
CA ALA A 363 12.75 13.46 -20.28
C ALA A 363 13.04 14.77 -21.04
N ALA A 364 12.80 15.91 -20.39
CA ALA A 364 13.03 17.25 -20.89
C ALA A 364 14.03 17.99 -19.97
N LEU A 365 15.08 18.56 -20.56
CA LEU A 365 16.12 19.33 -19.85
C LEU A 365 16.09 20.80 -20.30
N THR A 366 16.40 21.72 -19.39
CA THR A 366 16.71 23.11 -19.75
C THR A 366 18.22 23.30 -19.88
N ALA A 367 18.64 24.29 -20.67
CA ALA A 367 20.05 24.67 -20.76
C ALA A 367 20.56 25.32 -19.45
N ARG A 368 19.69 26.11 -18.79
CA ARG A 368 19.94 26.75 -17.50
C ARG A 368 18.67 26.79 -16.65
N PRO A 369 18.76 26.96 -15.32
CA PRO A 369 17.62 27.32 -14.48
C PRO A 369 16.79 28.46 -15.08
N GLY A 370 15.48 28.25 -15.23
CA GLY A 370 14.56 29.25 -15.79
C GLY A 370 14.62 29.48 -17.32
N ASP A 371 15.42 28.75 -18.10
CA ASP A 371 15.32 28.80 -19.58
C ASP A 371 14.00 28.17 -20.04
N PRO A 372 13.17 28.89 -20.82
CA PRO A 372 11.91 28.35 -21.33
C PRO A 372 12.10 27.32 -22.46
N ARG A 373 13.33 27.14 -22.98
CA ARG A 373 13.63 26.17 -24.04
C ARG A 373 14.04 24.84 -23.44
N TYR A 374 13.22 23.84 -23.71
CA TYR A 374 13.46 22.47 -23.29
C TYR A 374 14.04 21.66 -24.45
N GLN A 375 15.07 20.88 -24.14
CA GLN A 375 15.73 19.95 -25.06
C GLN A 375 15.47 18.51 -24.59
N PRO A 376 15.43 17.53 -25.51
CA PRO A 376 15.40 16.13 -25.12
C PRO A 376 16.63 15.80 -24.28
N ASN A 377 16.46 14.93 -23.30
CA ASN A 377 17.60 14.43 -22.54
C ASN A 377 18.55 13.63 -23.46
N PRO A 378 19.85 13.93 -23.48
CA PRO A 378 20.82 13.32 -24.39
C PRO A 378 21.08 11.83 -24.12
N LEU A 379 20.63 11.30 -22.98
CA LEU A 379 20.69 9.87 -22.66
C LEU A 379 19.55 9.05 -23.30
N ALA A 380 18.64 9.70 -24.05
CA ALA A 380 17.57 9.04 -24.77
C ALA A 380 17.46 9.55 -26.22
N THR A 381 17.04 8.64 -27.10
CA THR A 381 16.76 8.95 -28.51
C THR A 381 15.27 8.94 -28.74
N PHE A 382 14.70 10.09 -29.09
CA PHE A 382 13.29 10.25 -29.41
C PHE A 382 13.08 10.20 -30.93
N THR A 383 12.16 9.36 -31.38
CA THR A 383 11.79 9.19 -32.80
C THR A 383 10.30 9.44 -32.98
N GLY A 384 9.94 10.23 -34.00
CA GLY A 384 8.57 10.70 -34.20
C GLY A 384 8.41 12.18 -33.82
N GLU A 385 7.19 12.61 -33.54
CA GLU A 385 6.89 14.00 -33.23
C GLU A 385 6.73 14.25 -31.71
N TRP A 386 7.87 14.41 -31.03
CA TRP A 386 7.92 14.71 -29.60
C TRP A 386 8.02 16.22 -29.31
N ARG A 387 7.38 16.65 -28.22
CA ARG A 387 7.45 18.00 -27.65
C ARG A 387 7.95 17.94 -26.22
N PHE A 388 8.67 18.97 -25.78
CA PHE A 388 9.33 19.03 -24.47
C PHE A 388 8.95 20.33 -23.74
N SER A 389 8.69 20.24 -22.44
CA SER A 389 8.40 21.39 -21.54
C SER A 389 8.79 21.06 -20.10
N GLU A 390 8.56 21.97 -19.14
CA GLU A 390 8.72 21.68 -17.70
C GLU A 390 7.86 20.49 -17.24
N LEU A 391 6.79 20.19 -17.99
CA LEU A 391 5.87 19.11 -17.68
C LEU A 391 6.40 17.73 -18.12
N GLY A 392 7.47 17.66 -18.91
CA GLY A 392 8.05 16.42 -19.44
C GLY A 392 8.05 16.35 -20.97
N ALA A 393 7.99 15.14 -21.49
CA ALA A 393 7.88 14.83 -22.92
C ALA A 393 6.45 14.40 -23.29
N ASP A 394 5.96 14.90 -24.41
CA ASP A 394 4.66 14.61 -24.98
C ASP A 394 4.78 14.23 -26.46
N TRP A 395 3.93 13.35 -26.95
CA TRP A 395 3.97 12.83 -28.32
C TRP A 395 2.72 13.24 -29.09
N SER A 396 2.77 13.27 -30.43
CA SER A 396 1.66 13.74 -31.28
C SER A 396 0.89 12.60 -31.96
N GLY A 397 1.49 11.41 -32.07
CA GLY A 397 0.90 10.26 -32.75
C GLY A 397 1.22 8.90 -32.12
N SER A 398 0.35 7.90 -32.35
CA SER A 398 0.62 6.54 -31.89
C SER A 398 1.75 5.95 -32.71
N GLY A 399 2.71 5.30 -32.06
CA GLY A 399 3.91 4.78 -32.70
C GLY A 399 5.15 5.65 -32.49
N ASP A 400 4.99 6.87 -31.96
CA ASP A 400 6.10 7.68 -31.48
C ASP A 400 6.87 6.91 -30.40
N LYS A 401 8.20 6.99 -30.47
CA LYS A 401 9.10 6.08 -29.76
C LYS A 401 10.19 6.82 -29.02
N VAL A 402 10.57 6.31 -27.86
CA VAL A 402 11.80 6.71 -27.17
C VAL A 402 12.64 5.47 -26.83
N THR A 403 13.94 5.57 -27.07
CA THR A 403 14.93 4.55 -26.72
C THR A 403 15.85 5.09 -25.65
N ILE A 404 15.95 4.39 -24.53
CA ILE A 404 16.76 4.76 -23.36
C ILE A 404 17.88 3.73 -23.21
N LEU A 405 19.12 4.21 -23.11
CA LEU A 405 20.26 3.39 -22.71
C LEU A 405 20.48 3.57 -21.20
N PHE A 406 20.55 2.46 -20.47
CA PHE A 406 20.78 2.50 -19.03
C PHE A 406 21.64 1.34 -18.57
N ARG A 407 22.27 1.50 -17.39
CA ARG A 407 23.03 0.45 -16.72
C ARG A 407 22.55 0.30 -15.28
N GLY A 408 22.09 -0.88 -14.91
CA GLY A 408 21.52 -1.17 -13.60
C GLY A 408 20.60 -2.39 -13.66
N THR A 409 20.11 -2.84 -12.51
CA THR A 409 19.26 -4.05 -12.45
C THR A 409 17.77 -3.73 -12.56
N ASP A 410 17.38 -2.46 -12.39
CA ASP A 410 15.98 -2.03 -12.44
C ASP A 410 15.79 -0.74 -13.24
N LEU A 411 14.63 -0.63 -13.89
CA LEU A 411 14.17 0.56 -14.60
C LEU A 411 12.73 0.88 -14.18
N ALA A 412 12.48 2.14 -13.87
CA ALA A 412 11.14 2.69 -13.67
C ALA A 412 10.90 3.92 -14.54
N LEU A 413 9.65 4.15 -14.91
CA LEU A 413 9.23 5.39 -15.59
C LEU A 413 8.50 6.29 -14.60
N ARG A 414 8.92 7.55 -14.52
CA ARG A 414 8.14 8.58 -13.85
C ARG A 414 7.13 9.12 -14.84
N VAL A 415 5.86 8.76 -14.62
CA VAL A 415 4.78 9.09 -15.53
C VAL A 415 3.71 9.94 -14.88
N ARG A 416 3.10 10.81 -15.69
CA ARG A 416 1.83 11.44 -15.36
C ARG A 416 0.70 10.59 -15.92
N ARG A 417 -0.19 10.13 -15.05
CA ARG A 417 -1.39 9.41 -15.46
C ARG A 417 -2.61 10.33 -15.41
N ALA A 418 -3.44 10.26 -16.43
CA ALA A 418 -4.61 11.10 -16.58
C ALA A 418 -5.82 10.29 -17.07
N ALA A 419 -7.00 10.91 -17.06
CA ALA A 419 -8.24 10.19 -17.33
C ALA A 419 -8.38 9.67 -18.77
N ASP A 420 -7.69 10.26 -19.76
CA ASP A 420 -7.82 9.78 -21.14
C ASP A 420 -6.97 8.54 -21.40
N ARG A 421 -7.48 7.71 -22.30
CA ARG A 421 -6.84 6.47 -22.72
C ARG A 421 -5.47 6.75 -23.33
N ALA A 422 -4.44 6.24 -22.66
CA ALA A 422 -3.06 6.29 -23.08
C ALA A 422 -2.28 5.09 -22.54
N ASN A 423 -1.38 4.53 -23.33
CA ASN A 423 -0.53 3.41 -22.94
C ASN A 423 0.89 3.60 -23.46
N PHE A 424 1.85 3.05 -22.73
CA PHE A 424 3.18 2.77 -23.25
C PHE A 424 3.31 1.26 -23.49
N TYR A 425 3.94 0.87 -24.60
CA TYR A 425 4.39 -0.50 -24.85
C TYR A 425 5.90 -0.56 -24.70
N LEU A 426 6.39 -1.51 -23.89
CA LEU A 426 7.78 -1.51 -23.45
C LEU A 426 8.50 -2.82 -23.72
N THR A 427 9.72 -2.72 -24.22
CA THR A 427 10.67 -3.83 -24.27
C THR A 427 12.00 -3.44 -23.63
N ILE A 428 12.65 -4.42 -23.01
CA ILE A 428 14.02 -4.35 -22.49
C ILE A 428 14.81 -5.40 -23.25
N ASP A 429 15.88 -4.99 -23.94
CA ASP A 429 16.71 -5.87 -24.77
C ASP A 429 15.89 -6.70 -25.76
N SER A 430 14.91 -6.06 -26.40
CA SER A 430 13.93 -6.68 -27.32
C SER A 430 13.01 -7.75 -26.70
N GLN A 431 13.01 -7.89 -25.37
CA GLN A 431 12.06 -8.75 -24.64
C GLN A 431 10.98 -7.89 -23.98
N PRO A 432 9.73 -8.37 -23.87
CA PRO A 432 8.70 -7.64 -23.13
C PRO A 432 9.14 -7.36 -21.69
N ALA A 433 9.01 -6.09 -21.27
CA ALA A 433 9.28 -5.64 -19.91
C ALA A 433 8.70 -6.62 -18.86
N ASN A 434 9.53 -7.03 -17.90
CA ASN A 434 9.21 -8.15 -17.00
C ASN A 434 8.40 -7.74 -15.77
N ALA A 435 8.33 -6.46 -15.43
CA ALA A 435 7.53 -5.95 -14.30
C ALA A 435 6.12 -5.50 -14.70
N LEU A 436 5.76 -5.60 -15.99
CA LEU A 436 4.51 -5.12 -16.56
C LEU A 436 3.60 -6.25 -17.07
N PRO A 437 2.27 -6.05 -17.02
CA PRO A 437 1.31 -6.98 -17.62
C PRO A 437 1.46 -7.03 -19.13
N ARG A 438 0.96 -8.12 -19.74
CA ARG A 438 1.14 -8.41 -21.17
C ARG A 438 -0.19 -8.60 -21.88
N ASP A 439 -0.31 -8.01 -23.07
CA ASP A 439 -1.39 -8.26 -24.02
C ASP A 439 -0.85 -8.98 -25.28
N GLU A 440 -1.60 -8.96 -26.39
CA GLU A 440 -1.17 -9.57 -27.65
C GLU A 440 -0.05 -8.79 -28.37
N ARG A 441 0.18 -7.53 -27.99
CA ARG A 441 1.17 -6.62 -28.57
C ARG A 441 2.46 -6.55 -27.76
N GLY A 442 2.42 -6.89 -26.47
CA GLY A 442 3.61 -6.97 -25.62
C GLY A 442 3.33 -6.57 -24.18
N ALA A 443 4.39 -6.16 -23.48
CA ALA A 443 4.24 -5.60 -22.14
C ALA A 443 3.78 -4.15 -22.24
N TYR A 444 2.76 -3.76 -21.48
CA TYR A 444 2.18 -2.43 -21.52
C TYR A 444 2.11 -1.78 -20.14
N LEU A 445 2.27 -0.46 -20.12
CA LEU A 445 2.03 0.39 -18.97
C LEU A 445 0.82 1.26 -19.25
N GLN A 446 -0.22 1.11 -18.42
CA GLN A 446 -1.43 1.90 -18.50
C GLN A 446 -1.25 3.26 -17.84
N LEU A 447 -1.61 4.32 -18.57
CA LEU A 447 -1.49 5.71 -18.11
C LEU A 447 -2.82 6.28 -17.60
N ILE A 448 -3.81 5.40 -17.37
CA ILE A 448 -5.04 5.75 -16.67
C ILE A 448 -4.83 5.49 -15.17
N PRO A 449 -5.10 6.47 -14.29
CA PRO A 449 -4.94 6.28 -12.85
C PRO A 449 -6.05 5.38 -12.28
N PRO A 450 -5.83 4.73 -11.12
CA PRO A 450 -6.85 3.94 -10.41
C PRO A 450 -8.12 4.75 -10.08
N ASP A 451 -7.99 6.07 -9.86
CA ASP A 451 -9.12 6.99 -9.71
C ASP A 451 -9.09 8.03 -10.83
N ALA A 452 -10.02 7.94 -11.80
CA ALA A 452 -10.10 8.86 -12.94
C ALA A 452 -10.28 10.33 -12.55
N ARG A 453 -10.70 10.62 -11.32
CA ARG A 453 -10.98 12.00 -10.90
C ARG A 453 -9.71 12.80 -10.65
N PHE A 454 -8.56 12.13 -10.56
CA PHE A 454 -7.30 12.76 -10.20
C PHE A 454 -6.23 12.41 -11.24
N THR A 455 -5.40 13.40 -11.57
CA THR A 455 -4.11 13.18 -12.21
C THR A 455 -3.11 12.81 -11.12
N ASP A 456 -2.33 11.76 -11.32
CA ASP A 456 -1.24 11.41 -10.42
C ASP A 456 0.11 11.30 -11.16
N ILE A 457 1.17 11.58 -10.42
CA ILE A 457 2.55 11.39 -10.88
C ILE A 457 3.13 10.25 -10.06
N GLN A 458 3.58 9.20 -10.74
CA GLN A 458 4.16 8.03 -10.09
C GLN A 458 5.40 7.54 -10.81
N THR A 459 6.37 7.08 -10.03
CA THR A 459 7.50 6.28 -10.50
C THR A 459 7.05 4.82 -10.55
N ILE A 460 6.78 4.29 -11.75
CA ILE A 460 6.24 2.95 -11.96
C ILE A 460 7.37 2.02 -12.43
N PRO A 461 7.68 0.95 -11.69
CA PRO A 461 8.66 -0.06 -12.12
C PRO A 461 8.21 -0.70 -13.43
N VAL A 462 9.10 -0.70 -14.42
CA VAL A 462 8.85 -1.34 -15.72
C VAL A 462 9.73 -2.57 -15.93
N ALA A 463 10.90 -2.61 -15.32
CA ALA A 463 11.75 -3.78 -15.31
C ALA A 463 12.49 -3.91 -13.98
N THR A 464 12.61 -5.14 -13.49
CA THR A 464 13.33 -5.41 -12.24
C THR A 464 14.13 -6.71 -12.32
N GLY A 465 15.24 -6.80 -11.57
CA GLY A 465 16.04 -8.02 -11.49
C GLY A 465 16.72 -8.40 -12.81
N LEU A 466 17.12 -7.40 -13.59
CA LEU A 466 17.97 -7.57 -14.77
C LEU A 466 19.41 -7.90 -14.35
N ALA A 467 20.24 -8.30 -15.30
CA ALA A 467 21.69 -8.37 -15.07
C ALA A 467 22.23 -6.96 -14.81
N ASP A 468 23.31 -6.80 -14.04
CA ASP A 468 23.89 -5.48 -13.79
C ASP A 468 24.82 -5.06 -14.96
N THR A 469 24.22 -4.89 -16.15
CA THR A 469 24.89 -4.60 -17.42
C THR A 469 24.23 -3.44 -18.14
N ASP A 470 24.74 -3.06 -19.31
CA ASP A 470 24.07 -2.09 -20.17
C ASP A 470 22.82 -2.72 -20.82
N HIS A 471 21.72 -1.98 -20.82
CA HIS A 471 20.42 -2.38 -21.31
C HIS A 471 19.84 -1.33 -22.25
N ILE A 472 18.98 -1.78 -23.16
CA ILE A 472 18.22 -0.90 -24.05
C ILE A 472 16.73 -1.05 -23.73
N ALA A 473 16.12 0.03 -23.27
CA ALA A 473 14.67 0.13 -23.12
C ALA A 473 14.07 0.84 -24.33
N GLU A 474 13.09 0.22 -24.97
CA GLU A 474 12.30 0.82 -26.04
C GLU A 474 10.86 1.01 -25.57
N ILE A 475 10.37 2.24 -25.69
CA ILE A 475 9.02 2.65 -25.27
C ILE A 475 8.29 3.19 -26.49
N VAL A 476 7.16 2.58 -26.83
CA VAL A 476 6.28 3.01 -27.92
C VAL A 476 4.99 3.56 -27.33
N ALA A 477 4.69 4.82 -27.66
CA ALA A 477 3.51 5.52 -27.16
C ALA A 477 2.25 5.21 -27.97
N GLU A 478 1.12 5.11 -27.28
CA GLU A 478 -0.20 4.95 -27.87
C GLU A 478 -1.21 5.92 -27.23
N ARG A 479 -1.90 6.70 -28.08
CA ARG A 479 -2.96 7.68 -27.68
C ARG A 479 -2.44 8.66 -26.63
N GLY A 480 -3.25 9.42 -25.88
CA GLY A 480 -2.74 10.21 -24.74
C GLY A 480 -1.98 11.51 -25.03
N TRP A 481 -1.99 12.02 -26.26
CA TRP A 481 -1.38 13.31 -26.62
C TRP A 481 -1.90 14.48 -25.74
N ASN A 482 -1.05 15.48 -25.51
CA ASN A 482 -1.28 16.66 -24.66
C ASN A 482 -1.39 16.37 -23.16
N GLN A 483 -0.95 15.20 -22.70
CA GLN A 483 -0.92 14.87 -21.28
C GLN A 483 0.45 15.08 -20.65
N TRP A 484 1.52 15.12 -21.47
CA TRP A 484 2.92 15.14 -21.02
C TRP A 484 3.22 13.98 -20.07
N SER A 485 2.81 12.77 -20.50
CA SER A 485 2.81 11.61 -19.62
C SER A 485 4.20 11.07 -19.31
N LEU A 486 5.22 11.31 -20.14
CA LEU A 486 6.59 10.87 -19.86
C LEU A 486 7.38 11.99 -19.18
N ILE A 487 7.47 11.97 -17.86
CA ILE A 487 8.21 12.98 -17.10
C ILE A 487 9.70 12.66 -17.08
N GLY A 488 10.05 11.38 -16.95
CA GLY A 488 11.43 10.89 -16.94
C GLY A 488 11.52 9.41 -16.61
N TRP A 489 12.72 8.93 -16.32
CA TRP A 489 12.98 7.56 -15.91
C TRP A 489 13.95 7.52 -14.73
N SER A 490 13.89 6.42 -13.99
CA SER A 490 14.73 6.17 -12.83
C SER A 490 15.42 4.84 -13.00
N VAL A 491 16.75 4.85 -12.90
CA VAL A 491 17.61 3.68 -13.02
C VAL A 491 18.09 3.30 -11.62
N GLY A 492 17.79 2.07 -11.24
CA GLY A 492 17.97 1.56 -9.90
C GLY A 492 18.77 0.27 -9.83
N ARG A 493 19.08 -0.13 -8.60
CA ARG A 493 19.59 -1.46 -8.29
C ARG A 493 18.77 -2.11 -7.19
N THR A 494 18.44 -3.38 -7.38
CA THR A 494 17.85 -4.23 -6.37
C THR A 494 18.96 -4.84 -5.54
N GLU A 495 18.80 -4.77 -4.23
CA GLU A 495 19.70 -5.45 -3.30
C GLU A 495 19.51 -6.97 -3.39
N GLU A 496 20.61 -7.71 -3.50
CA GLU A 496 20.57 -9.17 -3.59
C GLU A 496 20.26 -9.79 -2.20
N HIS A 497 18.98 -9.84 -1.84
CA HIS A 497 18.55 -10.36 -0.55
C HIS A 497 18.47 -11.90 -0.48
N GLY A 498 18.74 -12.65 -1.55
CA GLY A 498 18.47 -14.10 -1.61
C GLY A 498 19.08 -14.92 -0.45
N PRO A 499 20.41 -14.90 -0.27
CA PRO A 499 21.07 -15.59 0.84
C PRO A 499 20.64 -15.05 2.22
N LEU A 500 20.45 -13.73 2.32
CA LEU A 500 20.10 -13.06 3.56
C LEU A 500 18.67 -13.39 4.02
N ASN A 501 17.71 -13.36 3.11
CA ASN A 501 16.31 -13.76 3.34
C ASN A 501 16.22 -15.24 3.72
N THR A 502 17.03 -16.08 3.09
CA THR A 502 17.12 -17.50 3.48
C THR A 502 17.62 -17.64 4.92
N ALA A 503 18.66 -16.89 5.29
CA ALA A 503 19.17 -16.88 6.66
C ALA A 503 18.14 -16.34 7.67
N TYR A 504 17.48 -15.22 7.38
CA TYR A 504 16.40 -14.68 8.22
C TYR A 504 15.21 -15.63 8.31
N GLY A 505 14.85 -16.33 7.22
CA GLY A 505 13.80 -17.34 7.20
C GLY A 505 14.14 -18.54 8.10
N LEU A 506 15.38 -19.03 8.04
CA LEU A 506 15.88 -20.08 8.93
C LEU A 506 15.90 -19.63 10.40
N LEU A 507 16.30 -18.39 10.67
CA LEU A 507 16.27 -17.80 12.01
C LEU A 507 14.81 -17.65 12.51
N LEU A 508 13.89 -17.17 11.68
CA LEU A 508 12.47 -17.05 12.03
C LEU A 508 11.85 -18.41 12.32
N ALA A 509 12.09 -19.41 11.45
CA ALA A 509 11.62 -20.78 11.67
C ALA A 509 12.17 -21.37 12.98
N SER A 510 13.46 -21.15 13.25
CA SER A 510 14.09 -21.57 14.52
C SER A 510 13.50 -20.85 15.72
N GLY A 511 13.26 -19.54 15.62
CA GLY A 511 12.62 -18.73 16.65
C GLY A 511 11.19 -19.18 16.94
N LEU A 512 10.41 -19.50 15.91
CA LEU A 512 9.06 -20.05 16.05
C LEU A 512 9.08 -21.44 16.70
N LEU A 513 10.04 -22.30 16.35
CA LEU A 513 10.24 -23.60 17.01
C LEU A 513 10.58 -23.45 18.49
N PHE A 514 11.49 -22.52 18.83
CA PHE A 514 11.83 -22.22 20.22
C PHE A 514 10.64 -21.59 20.99
N ALA A 515 9.88 -20.68 20.38
CA ALA A 515 8.68 -20.11 20.99
C ALA A 515 7.60 -21.19 21.22
N ALA A 516 7.35 -22.05 20.24
CA ALA A 516 6.42 -23.17 20.37
C ALA A 516 6.89 -24.16 21.44
N GLY A 517 8.19 -24.45 21.52
CA GLY A 517 8.81 -25.24 22.59
C GLY A 517 8.62 -24.60 23.96
N ALA A 518 8.89 -23.31 24.10
CA ALA A 518 8.72 -22.55 25.33
C ALA A 518 7.26 -22.59 25.82
N VAL A 519 6.28 -22.45 24.90
CA VAL A 519 4.85 -22.56 25.22
C VAL A 519 4.48 -24.00 25.60
N SER A 520 4.94 -25.00 24.84
CA SER A 520 4.61 -26.42 25.04
C SER A 520 5.18 -26.97 26.36
N PHE A 521 6.44 -26.70 26.65
CA PHE A 521 7.09 -27.07 27.91
C PHE A 521 6.62 -26.17 29.06
N GLY A 522 6.37 -24.88 28.78
CA GLY A 522 5.86 -23.93 29.76
C GLY A 522 4.49 -24.35 30.29
N ARG A 523 3.58 -24.83 29.44
CA ARG A 523 2.29 -25.40 29.89
C ARG A 523 2.42 -26.62 30.82
N LYS A 524 3.57 -27.31 30.78
CA LYS A 524 3.89 -28.48 31.61
C LYS A 524 4.77 -28.14 32.82
N ALA A 525 5.22 -26.89 32.94
CA ALA A 525 6.03 -26.40 34.04
C ALA A 525 5.13 -26.01 35.23
N ASP A 526 5.63 -26.25 36.44
CA ASP A 526 4.93 -25.89 37.68
C ASP A 526 5.14 -24.40 38.00
N TRP A 527 4.42 -23.54 37.27
CA TRP A 527 4.39 -22.10 37.53
C TRP A 527 3.81 -21.77 38.91
N GLY A 528 3.18 -22.73 39.62
CA GLY A 528 2.67 -22.52 40.97
C GLY A 528 3.80 -22.26 41.97
N ASP A 529 4.93 -22.96 41.85
CA ASP A 529 6.08 -22.76 42.74
C ASP A 529 6.83 -21.44 42.44
N PHE A 530 6.88 -21.03 41.17
CA PHE A 530 7.41 -19.73 40.73
C PHE A 530 6.46 -18.57 41.10
N GLY A 531 5.16 -18.76 40.88
CA GLY A 531 4.09 -17.84 41.22
C GLY A 531 3.97 -17.61 42.72
N ARG A 532 4.28 -18.61 43.58
CA ARG A 532 4.43 -18.41 45.03
C ARG A 532 5.55 -17.43 45.40
N LYS A 533 6.64 -17.40 44.63
CA LYS A 533 7.75 -16.43 44.80
C LYS A 533 7.42 -15.04 44.26
N VAL A 534 6.65 -14.96 43.17
CA VAL A 534 6.12 -13.68 42.63
C VAL A 534 4.99 -13.13 43.50
N ALA A 535 4.14 -13.98 44.08
CA ALA A 535 3.14 -13.63 45.08
C ALA A 535 3.77 -13.11 46.38
N ALA A 536 4.95 -13.64 46.76
CA ALA A 536 5.78 -13.09 47.82
C ALA A 536 6.40 -11.72 47.49
N LEU A 537 6.38 -11.32 46.20
CA LEU A 537 6.73 -9.97 45.72
C LEU A 537 5.49 -9.07 45.65
N TRP A 538 4.33 -9.60 45.25
CA TRP A 538 3.04 -8.91 45.27
C TRP A 538 2.62 -8.51 46.69
N SER A 539 2.95 -9.35 47.69
CA SER A 539 2.77 -9.04 49.10
C SER A 539 3.72 -7.96 49.64
N ARG A 540 4.71 -7.49 48.85
CA ARG A 540 5.56 -6.33 49.17
C ARG A 540 4.95 -4.99 48.72
N LEU A 541 3.89 -5.01 47.91
CA LEU A 541 3.16 -3.79 47.55
C LEU A 541 2.36 -3.32 48.77
N SER A 542 2.41 -2.01 49.05
CA SER A 542 1.64 -1.46 50.17
C SER A 542 0.14 -1.61 49.93
N SER A 543 -0.60 -1.84 51.02
CA SER A 543 -2.04 -2.10 51.02
C SER A 543 -2.83 -1.04 50.24
N SER A 544 -2.37 0.22 50.24
CA SER A 544 -3.00 1.34 49.52
C SER A 544 -3.04 1.14 48.00
N LYS A 545 -1.99 0.56 47.40
CA LYS A 545 -1.93 0.32 45.94
C LYS A 545 -2.78 -0.89 45.53
N GLN A 546 -2.83 -1.90 46.39
CA GLN A 546 -3.72 -3.05 46.21
C GLN A 546 -5.20 -2.61 46.30
N ILE A 547 -5.52 -1.75 47.26
CA ILE A 547 -6.87 -1.19 47.48
C ILE A 547 -7.34 -0.35 46.28
N ILE A 548 -6.49 0.49 45.68
CA ILE A 548 -6.86 1.32 44.51
C ILE A 548 -7.24 0.45 43.30
N ILE A 549 -6.47 -0.61 43.04
CA ILE A 549 -6.75 -1.56 41.93
C ILE A 549 -8.04 -2.34 42.22
N THR A 550 -8.28 -2.73 43.47
CA THR A 550 -9.54 -3.36 43.89
C THR A 550 -10.73 -2.41 43.79
N LEU A 551 -10.56 -1.12 44.09
CA LEU A 551 -11.63 -0.10 44.02
C LEU A 551 -12.06 0.21 42.58
N ILE A 552 -11.11 0.31 41.63
CA ILE A 552 -11.43 0.51 40.20
C ILE A 552 -12.21 -0.70 39.66
N THR A 553 -11.80 -1.90 40.07
CA THR A 553 -12.49 -3.16 39.73
C THR A 553 -13.89 -3.23 40.36
N ALA A 554 -14.05 -2.74 41.59
CA ALA A 554 -15.33 -2.66 42.28
C ALA A 554 -16.30 -1.63 41.66
N LEU A 555 -15.79 -0.51 41.13
CA LEU A 555 -16.59 0.54 40.47
C LEU A 555 -17.22 0.04 39.15
N ILE A 556 -16.49 -0.77 38.38
CA ILE A 556 -16.98 -1.44 37.16
C ILE A 556 -18.08 -2.46 37.52
N VAL A 557 -17.95 -3.14 38.66
CA VAL A 557 -18.97 -4.06 39.18
C VAL A 557 -20.20 -3.30 39.72
N TYR A 558 -20.04 -2.10 40.27
CA TYR A 558 -21.16 -1.31 40.82
C TYR A 558 -22.04 -0.65 39.74
N ALA A 559 -21.48 -0.28 38.59
CA ALA A 559 -22.27 0.13 37.41
C ALA A 559 -23.17 -1.01 36.88
N SER A 560 -22.80 -2.26 37.16
CA SER A 560 -23.61 -3.46 36.88
C SER A 560 -24.83 -3.57 37.81
N ALA A 561 -24.82 -2.90 38.96
CA ALA A 561 -25.88 -2.91 39.97
C ALA A 561 -26.98 -1.86 39.74
N TRP A 562 -26.84 -0.96 38.75
CA TRP A 562 -27.92 -0.03 38.37
C TRP A 562 -29.05 -0.74 37.59
N MET A 563 -28.82 -1.98 37.12
CA MET A 563 -29.82 -2.84 36.45
C MET A 563 -30.93 -3.39 37.38
N THR A 564 -30.93 -3.01 38.66
CA THR A 564 -31.69 -3.67 39.73
C THR A 564 -33.20 -3.35 39.76
N TRP A 565 -33.72 -2.44 38.92
CA TRP A 565 -35.18 -2.23 38.75
C TRP A 565 -35.79 -3.01 37.56
N GLY A 566 -34.98 -3.74 36.78
CA GLY A 566 -35.42 -4.42 35.55
C GLY A 566 -36.05 -5.81 35.74
N VAL A 567 -36.04 -6.35 36.97
CA VAL A 567 -36.45 -7.75 37.23
C VAL A 567 -37.95 -7.97 36.98
N ASP A 568 -38.80 -7.01 37.35
CA ASP A 568 -40.25 -7.12 37.18
C ASP A 568 -40.69 -6.91 35.72
N LEU A 569 -40.04 -6.00 34.98
CA LEU A 569 -40.31 -5.75 33.56
C LEU A 569 -39.83 -6.91 32.68
N ALA A 570 -38.65 -7.47 32.97
CA ALA A 570 -38.12 -8.65 32.27
C ALA A 570 -38.93 -9.92 32.59
N ALA A 571 -39.52 -10.01 33.78
CA ALA A 571 -40.45 -11.08 34.12
C ALA A 571 -41.79 -10.93 33.39
N ALA A 572 -42.30 -9.69 33.24
CA ALA A 572 -43.50 -9.40 32.44
C ALA A 572 -43.30 -9.69 30.95
N TYR A 573 -42.17 -9.25 30.36
CA TYR A 573 -41.82 -9.52 28.96
C TYR A 573 -41.66 -11.02 28.67
N ARG A 574 -41.06 -11.79 29.59
CA ARG A 574 -40.98 -13.25 29.44
C ARG A 574 -42.34 -13.96 29.54
N ARG A 575 -43.33 -13.35 30.21
CA ARG A 575 -44.70 -13.88 30.35
C ARG A 575 -45.66 -13.42 29.25
N ALA A 576 -45.36 -12.35 28.52
CA ALA A 576 -46.25 -11.71 27.54
C ALA A 576 -46.46 -12.48 26.22
N GLY A 577 -45.79 -13.63 26.05
CA GLY A 577 -45.90 -14.50 24.87
C GLY A 577 -45.02 -14.07 23.69
N ASP A 578 -44.80 -15.01 22.76
CA ASP A 578 -43.84 -14.84 21.65
C ASP A 578 -44.23 -13.72 20.66
N THR A 579 -45.52 -13.55 20.37
CA THR A 579 -46.00 -12.53 19.44
C THR A 579 -45.71 -11.11 19.95
N THR A 580 -45.98 -10.87 21.24
CA THR A 580 -45.71 -9.58 21.89
C THR A 580 -44.21 -9.27 21.87
N ASN A 581 -43.38 -10.28 22.13
CA ASN A 581 -41.92 -10.13 22.13
C ASN A 581 -41.38 -9.78 20.73
N ILE A 582 -41.87 -10.44 19.70
CA ILE A 582 -41.53 -10.13 18.30
C ILE A 582 -41.94 -8.70 17.95
N LEU A 583 -43.19 -8.31 18.23
CA LEU A 583 -43.71 -6.98 17.91
C LEU A 583 -42.98 -5.87 18.66
N ALA A 584 -42.71 -6.04 19.96
CA ALA A 584 -41.95 -5.07 20.75
C ALA A 584 -40.51 -4.92 20.26
N THR A 585 -39.86 -6.03 19.92
CA THR A 585 -38.47 -6.02 19.41
C THR A 585 -38.39 -5.39 18.02
N LEU A 586 -39.34 -5.70 17.12
CA LEU A 586 -39.45 -5.05 15.81
C LEU A 586 -39.75 -3.56 15.94
N ALA A 587 -40.69 -3.16 16.81
CA ALA A 587 -41.01 -1.75 17.03
C ALA A 587 -39.80 -0.98 17.57
N ALA A 588 -39.06 -1.53 18.54
CA ALA A 588 -37.83 -0.92 19.04
C ALA A 588 -36.77 -0.79 17.93
N ALA A 589 -36.59 -1.82 17.10
CA ALA A 589 -35.67 -1.78 15.96
C ALA A 589 -36.10 -0.74 14.91
N THR A 590 -37.39 -0.64 14.59
CA THR A 590 -37.93 0.34 13.65
C THR A 590 -37.77 1.77 14.16
N ILE A 591 -38.10 2.03 15.44
CA ILE A 591 -37.90 3.35 16.04
C ILE A 591 -36.42 3.71 16.04
N PHE A 592 -35.54 2.78 16.43
CA PHE A 592 -34.10 2.98 16.40
C PHE A 592 -33.59 3.31 15.00
N TYR A 593 -34.10 2.62 13.98
CA TYR A 593 -33.69 2.81 12.59
C TYR A 593 -34.16 4.14 12.01
N VAL A 594 -35.44 4.50 12.21
CA VAL A 594 -36.10 5.62 11.52
C VAL A 594 -36.02 6.94 12.30
N SER A 595 -35.88 6.91 13.63
CA SER A 595 -35.94 8.11 14.47
C SER A 595 -34.89 9.15 14.07
N PRO A 596 -35.23 10.40 13.71
CA PRO A 596 -34.21 11.42 13.43
C PRO A 596 -33.59 12.01 14.72
N TRP A 597 -34.17 11.75 15.89
CA TRP A 597 -33.77 12.36 17.16
C TRP A 597 -32.72 11.53 17.89
N LEU A 598 -31.57 12.15 18.24
CA LEU A 598 -30.45 11.46 18.91
C LEU A 598 -30.89 10.79 20.22
N ILE A 599 -31.59 11.51 21.10
CA ILE A 599 -32.04 10.99 22.41
C ILE A 599 -32.96 9.78 22.23
N LEU A 600 -33.95 9.88 21.34
CA LEU A 600 -34.87 8.78 21.06
C LEU A 600 -34.15 7.57 20.43
N THR A 601 -33.12 7.82 19.61
CA THR A 601 -32.26 6.78 19.04
C THR A 601 -31.47 6.06 20.13
N LEU A 602 -30.85 6.80 21.07
CA LEU A 602 -30.13 6.19 22.19
C LEU A 602 -31.06 5.39 23.11
N ILE A 603 -32.24 5.93 23.42
CA ILE A 603 -33.24 5.25 24.27
C ILE A 603 -33.75 3.98 23.57
N SER A 604 -34.19 4.06 22.32
CA SER A 604 -34.66 2.90 21.57
C SER A 604 -33.57 1.87 21.33
N GLY A 605 -32.31 2.28 21.15
CA GLY A 605 -31.15 1.39 21.05
C GLY A 605 -30.87 0.64 22.35
N LEU A 606 -30.97 1.30 23.51
CA LEU A 606 -30.86 0.66 24.83
C LEU A 606 -32.02 -0.30 25.09
N ILE A 607 -33.24 0.07 24.71
CA ILE A 607 -34.41 -0.81 24.78
C ILE A 607 -34.17 -2.03 23.89
N LEU A 608 -33.77 -1.84 22.64
CA LEU A 608 -33.48 -2.91 21.69
C LEU A 608 -32.41 -3.87 22.23
N LEU A 609 -31.28 -3.33 22.73
CA LEU A 609 -30.23 -4.14 23.36
C LEU A 609 -30.78 -4.95 24.54
N SER A 610 -31.60 -4.33 25.39
CA SER A 610 -32.24 -5.02 26.53
C SER A 610 -33.15 -6.17 26.08
N LEU A 611 -33.95 -5.94 25.03
CA LEU A 611 -34.80 -6.98 24.45
C LEU A 611 -33.98 -8.13 23.83
N ILE A 612 -32.86 -7.82 23.17
CA ILE A 612 -31.92 -8.83 22.62
C ILE A 612 -31.18 -9.58 23.73
N ILE A 613 -30.85 -8.93 24.85
CA ILE A 613 -30.32 -9.59 26.05
C ILE A 613 -31.32 -10.61 26.58
N LEU A 614 -32.62 -10.30 26.54
CA LEU A 614 -33.69 -11.22 26.97
C LEU A 614 -34.02 -12.31 25.94
N ARG A 615 -33.92 -12.01 24.64
CA ARG A 615 -34.19 -12.93 23.52
C ARG A 615 -33.14 -12.79 22.40
N LEU A 616 -31.98 -13.40 22.60
CA LEU A 616 -30.86 -13.42 21.63
C LEU A 616 -31.29 -13.95 20.26
N ASP A 617 -32.17 -14.93 20.26
CA ASP A 617 -32.84 -15.52 19.10
C ASP A 617 -33.58 -14.49 18.24
N LEU A 618 -34.21 -13.47 18.83
CA LEU A 618 -34.84 -12.38 18.07
C LEU A 618 -33.80 -11.43 17.49
N GLY A 619 -32.71 -11.15 18.21
CA GLY A 619 -31.59 -10.37 17.67
C GLY A 619 -30.97 -11.04 16.44
N LEU A 620 -30.68 -12.34 16.51
CA LEU A 620 -30.13 -13.11 15.38
C LEU A 620 -31.11 -13.13 14.19
N ALA A 621 -32.41 -13.28 14.43
CA ALA A 621 -33.42 -13.19 13.37
C ALA A 621 -33.48 -11.78 12.73
N LEU A 622 -33.33 -10.72 13.53
CA LEU A 622 -33.24 -9.35 13.01
C LEU A 622 -32.01 -9.09 12.16
N VAL A 623 -30.86 -9.70 12.46
CA VAL A 623 -29.67 -9.62 11.60
C VAL A 623 -30.00 -10.15 10.19
N ALA A 624 -30.68 -11.30 10.09
CA ALA A 624 -31.12 -11.85 8.80
C ALA A 624 -32.13 -10.95 8.08
N LEU A 625 -33.02 -10.28 8.82
CA LEU A 625 -34.01 -9.36 8.26
C LEU A 625 -33.36 -8.10 7.67
N PHE A 626 -32.39 -7.52 8.37
CA PHE A 626 -31.78 -6.24 8.01
C PHE A 626 -30.58 -6.35 7.06
N ALA A 627 -30.02 -7.56 6.85
CA ALA A 627 -28.90 -7.80 5.95
C ALA A 627 -29.03 -7.16 4.55
N PRO A 628 -30.15 -7.30 3.79
CA PRO A 628 -30.27 -6.71 2.45
C PRO A 628 -30.38 -5.17 2.44
N PHE A 629 -30.56 -4.53 3.60
CA PHE A 629 -30.75 -3.08 3.71
C PHE A 629 -29.43 -2.34 4.04
N PHE A 630 -28.27 -2.96 3.81
CA PHE A 630 -26.97 -2.38 4.15
C PHE A 630 -26.65 -1.07 3.40
N PHE A 631 -27.25 -0.83 2.22
CA PHE A 631 -27.15 0.44 1.48
C PHE A 631 -27.95 1.58 2.11
N LEU A 632 -28.76 1.30 3.14
CA LEU A 632 -29.51 2.28 3.91
C LEU A 632 -28.95 2.33 5.35
N PRO A 633 -27.68 2.76 5.54
CA PRO A 633 -27.06 2.76 6.85
C PRO A 633 -27.67 3.83 7.75
N ARG A 634 -27.61 3.56 9.05
CA ARG A 634 -27.95 4.53 10.08
C ARG A 634 -26.75 5.42 10.36
N GLN A 635 -26.93 6.73 10.24
CA GLN A 635 -25.93 7.70 10.69
C GLN A 635 -25.95 7.80 12.23
N LEU A 636 -24.79 7.63 12.84
CA LEU A 636 -24.53 7.82 14.25
C LEU A 636 -23.27 8.69 14.36
N PHE A 637 -23.44 9.93 14.83
CA PHE A 637 -22.39 10.95 14.83
C PHE A 637 -21.85 11.18 13.41
N GLU A 638 -20.54 11.08 13.20
CA GLU A 638 -19.88 11.29 11.90
C GLU A 638 -19.78 10.00 11.04
N SER A 639 -20.28 8.87 11.54
CA SER A 639 -20.14 7.56 10.89
C SER A 639 -21.49 6.94 10.53
N ALA A 640 -21.50 6.07 9.51
CA ALA A 640 -22.70 5.36 9.07
C ALA A 640 -22.50 3.85 9.27
N PHE A 641 -23.47 3.21 9.94
CA PHE A 641 -23.43 1.78 10.26
C PHE A 641 -24.67 1.08 9.73
N SER A 642 -24.53 -0.14 9.22
CA SER A 642 -25.70 -0.91 8.80
C SER A 642 -26.51 -1.38 10.01
N MET A 643 -27.82 -1.56 9.85
CA MET A 643 -28.65 -2.11 10.93
C MET A 643 -28.23 -3.54 11.30
N SER A 644 -27.84 -4.35 10.32
CA SER A 644 -27.30 -5.70 10.57
C SER A 644 -26.05 -5.67 11.43
N GLU A 645 -25.13 -4.73 11.20
CA GLU A 645 -23.89 -4.54 11.99
C GLU A 645 -24.20 -4.15 13.45
N LEU A 646 -25.06 -3.15 13.65
CA LEU A 646 -25.46 -2.68 14.98
C LEU A 646 -26.17 -3.78 15.79
N ILE A 647 -27.11 -4.49 15.17
CA ILE A 647 -27.85 -5.58 15.82
C ILE A 647 -26.93 -6.77 16.09
N LEU A 648 -26.01 -7.09 15.18
CA LEU A 648 -25.02 -8.14 15.38
C LEU A 648 -24.12 -7.83 16.59
N LEU A 649 -23.64 -6.59 16.72
CA LEU A 649 -22.88 -6.16 17.89
C LEU A 649 -23.69 -6.31 19.18
N MET A 650 -24.97 -5.93 19.19
CA MET A 650 -25.88 -6.16 20.32
C MET A 650 -26.04 -7.66 20.63
N CYS A 651 -26.06 -8.52 19.61
CA CYS A 651 -26.08 -9.98 19.79
C CYS A 651 -24.78 -10.51 20.42
N VAL A 652 -23.61 -9.99 20.02
CA VAL A 652 -22.31 -10.34 20.64
C VAL A 652 -22.31 -9.96 22.11
N VAL A 653 -22.72 -8.73 22.45
CA VAL A 653 -22.82 -8.26 23.85
C VAL A 653 -23.79 -9.14 24.64
N SER A 654 -24.98 -9.41 24.09
CA SER A 654 -25.98 -10.29 24.71
C SER A 654 -25.43 -11.69 24.97
N PHE A 655 -24.73 -12.29 24.00
CA PHE A 655 -24.13 -13.61 24.14
C PHE A 655 -23.05 -13.64 25.23
N ALA A 656 -22.15 -12.65 25.26
CA ALA A 656 -21.10 -12.55 26.27
C ALA A 656 -21.66 -12.40 27.69
N LEU A 657 -22.69 -11.56 27.88
CA LEU A 657 -23.37 -11.37 29.16
C LEU A 657 -24.08 -12.66 29.63
N ARG A 658 -24.75 -13.37 28.72
CA ARG A 658 -25.41 -14.65 29.03
C ARG A 658 -24.41 -15.72 29.47
N LYS A 659 -23.27 -15.84 28.78
CA LYS A 659 -22.22 -16.83 29.10
C LYS A 659 -21.60 -16.54 30.47
N THR A 660 -21.26 -15.29 30.75
CA THR A 660 -20.69 -14.87 32.04
C THR A 660 -21.66 -15.06 33.22
N TYR A 661 -22.96 -14.79 33.02
CA TYR A 661 -23.99 -15.03 34.03
C TYR A 661 -24.22 -16.51 34.33
N SER A 662 -24.24 -17.37 33.29
CA SER A 662 -24.37 -18.83 33.44
C SER A 662 -23.21 -19.43 34.25
N VAL A 663 -21.97 -18.99 33.97
CA VAL A 663 -20.77 -19.46 34.69
C VAL A 663 -20.79 -19.08 36.17
N LYS A 664 -21.40 -17.94 36.54
CA LYS A 664 -21.53 -17.53 37.95
C LYS A 664 -22.60 -18.32 38.72
N ARG A 665 -23.62 -18.85 38.05
CA ARG A 665 -24.74 -19.56 38.69
C ARG A 665 -24.43 -21.03 38.95
N ASP A 666 -23.68 -21.67 38.07
CA ASP A 666 -23.26 -23.06 38.23
C ASP A 666 -21.88 -23.13 38.93
N LYS A 667 -21.84 -23.43 40.24
CA LYS A 667 -20.61 -23.64 41.03
C LYS A 667 -19.88 -24.95 40.68
N ALA A 668 -19.66 -25.23 39.41
CA ALA A 668 -18.76 -26.29 38.95
C ALA A 668 -17.94 -25.76 37.77
N PRO A 669 -16.66 -26.15 37.61
CA PRO A 669 -15.90 -25.81 36.42
C PRO A 669 -16.43 -26.64 35.24
N ALA A 670 -17.60 -26.28 34.72
CA ALA A 670 -18.12 -26.76 33.45
C ALA A 670 -17.42 -26.05 32.28
N LEU A 671 -16.10 -25.96 32.30
CA LEU A 671 -15.31 -25.68 31.11
C LEU A 671 -15.27 -26.90 30.16
N HIS A 672 -15.72 -28.07 30.63
CA HIS A 672 -15.74 -29.31 29.86
C HIS A 672 -17.11 -29.75 29.32
N ALA A 673 -18.22 -29.12 29.69
CA ALA A 673 -19.54 -29.47 29.16
C ALA A 673 -20.03 -28.37 28.21
N SER A 674 -20.12 -28.70 26.91
CA SER A 674 -20.63 -27.90 25.77
C SER A 674 -19.64 -27.24 24.80
N VAL A 675 -18.37 -27.68 24.72
CA VAL A 675 -17.62 -27.51 23.45
C VAL A 675 -18.13 -28.57 22.49
N ARG A 676 -19.15 -28.25 21.68
CA ARG A 676 -19.37 -29.00 20.44
C ARG A 676 -18.02 -29.01 19.71
N ARG A 677 -17.45 -30.19 19.46
CA ARG A 677 -16.20 -30.29 18.69
C ARG A 677 -16.38 -29.54 17.38
N LEU A 678 -15.40 -28.71 17.04
CA LEU A 678 -15.37 -28.01 15.77
C LEU A 678 -15.41 -29.03 14.63
N THR A 679 -16.35 -28.86 13.71
CA THR A 679 -16.49 -29.71 12.53
C THR A 679 -15.57 -29.22 11.41
N ALA A 680 -15.45 -30.01 10.35
CA ALA A 680 -14.73 -29.58 9.15
C ALA A 680 -15.26 -28.25 8.57
N LEU A 681 -16.56 -27.99 8.72
CA LEU A 681 -17.19 -26.74 8.29
C LEU A 681 -16.81 -25.56 9.20
N ASP A 682 -16.73 -25.78 10.52
CA ASP A 682 -16.26 -24.73 11.43
C ASP A 682 -14.79 -24.36 11.15
N TRP A 683 -13.94 -25.36 10.89
CA TRP A 683 -12.53 -25.12 10.56
C TRP A 683 -12.34 -24.41 9.23
N SER A 684 -13.16 -24.69 8.21
CA SER A 684 -13.07 -23.98 6.93
C SER A 684 -13.51 -22.52 7.04
N VAL A 685 -14.52 -22.22 7.88
CA VAL A 685 -14.91 -20.83 8.20
C VAL A 685 -13.79 -20.08 8.94
N LEU A 686 -13.13 -20.72 9.91
CA LEU A 686 -11.97 -20.13 10.60
C LEU A 686 -10.77 -19.93 9.66
N ALA A 687 -10.55 -20.86 8.73
CA ALA A 687 -9.52 -20.72 7.71
C ALA A 687 -9.81 -19.53 6.78
N LEU A 688 -11.08 -19.33 6.39
CA LEU A 688 -11.49 -18.18 5.57
C LEU A 688 -11.20 -16.86 6.30
N LEU A 689 -11.55 -16.77 7.59
CA LEU A 689 -11.24 -15.61 8.42
C LEU A 689 -9.73 -15.36 8.47
N THR A 690 -8.93 -16.41 8.71
CA THR A 690 -7.47 -16.31 8.84
C THR A 690 -6.80 -15.84 7.54
N VAL A 691 -7.16 -16.46 6.41
CA VAL A 691 -6.62 -16.07 5.09
C VAL A 691 -7.03 -14.65 4.75
N SER A 692 -8.26 -14.24 5.07
CA SER A 692 -8.73 -12.88 4.82
C SER A 692 -8.00 -11.83 5.68
N VAL A 693 -7.65 -12.16 6.92
CA VAL A 693 -6.79 -11.28 7.76
C VAL A 693 -5.43 -11.10 7.10
N VAL A 694 -4.77 -12.18 6.68
CA VAL A 694 -3.46 -12.10 6.02
C VAL A 694 -3.54 -11.31 4.72
N ALA A 695 -4.53 -11.59 3.87
CA ALA A 695 -4.74 -10.86 2.62
C ALA A 695 -5.00 -9.36 2.85
N THR A 696 -5.73 -8.99 3.91
CA THR A 696 -5.98 -7.59 4.27
C THR A 696 -4.71 -6.86 4.70
N LEU A 697 -3.83 -7.54 5.44
CA LEU A 697 -2.55 -6.99 5.89
C LEU A 697 -1.56 -6.81 4.73
N LEU A 698 -1.71 -7.56 3.64
CA LEU A 698 -0.85 -7.53 2.46
C LEU A 698 -1.42 -6.69 1.30
N ALA A 699 -2.61 -6.10 1.46
CA ALA A 699 -3.28 -5.33 0.42
C ALA A 699 -2.66 -3.94 0.21
N ASP A 700 -2.46 -3.50 -1.03
CA ASP A 700 -1.91 -2.17 -1.33
C ASP A 700 -2.79 -1.03 -0.76
N TYR A 701 -4.11 -1.21 -0.83
CA TYR A 701 -5.09 -0.26 -0.33
C TYR A 701 -5.74 -0.72 0.97
N HIS A 702 -4.99 -0.60 2.07
CA HIS A 702 -5.38 -1.12 3.40
C HIS A 702 -6.72 -0.60 3.94
N THR A 703 -7.05 0.67 3.74
CA THR A 703 -8.30 1.26 4.29
C THR A 703 -9.55 0.61 3.66
N PHE A 704 -9.52 0.40 2.35
CA PHE A 704 -10.60 -0.28 1.63
C PHE A 704 -10.65 -1.77 2.00
N ALA A 705 -9.48 -2.43 2.08
CA ALA A 705 -9.39 -3.82 2.50
C ALA A 705 -9.94 -4.06 3.91
N LEU A 706 -9.59 -3.21 4.88
CA LEU A 706 -10.05 -3.33 6.26
C LEU A 706 -11.58 -3.16 6.37
N ARG A 707 -12.14 -2.23 5.59
CA ARG A 707 -13.59 -2.01 5.54
C ARG A 707 -14.29 -3.25 5.02
N GLU A 708 -13.87 -3.79 3.88
CA GLU A 708 -14.51 -4.96 3.29
C GLU A 708 -14.31 -6.23 4.13
N PHE A 709 -13.10 -6.45 4.66
CA PHE A 709 -12.83 -7.50 5.62
C PHE A 709 -13.82 -7.47 6.79
N ARG A 710 -14.05 -6.30 7.39
CA ARG A 710 -14.98 -6.14 8.51
C ARG A 710 -16.40 -6.55 8.12
N VAL A 711 -16.95 -5.96 7.07
CA VAL A 711 -18.38 -6.06 6.73
C VAL A 711 -18.75 -7.31 5.94
N ILE A 712 -17.82 -7.90 5.18
CA ILE A 712 -18.08 -9.07 4.32
C ILE A 712 -17.54 -10.37 4.92
N ILE A 713 -16.45 -10.32 5.68
CA ILE A 713 -15.85 -11.53 6.28
C ILE A 713 -16.14 -11.60 7.76
N LEU A 714 -15.63 -10.65 8.55
CA LEU A 714 -15.64 -10.74 10.01
C LEU A 714 -17.06 -10.77 10.57
N GLU A 715 -17.91 -9.81 10.18
CA GLU A 715 -19.29 -9.72 10.66
C GLU A 715 -20.12 -10.97 10.31
N PRO A 716 -20.18 -11.46 9.05
CA PRO A 716 -20.86 -12.72 8.73
C PRO A 716 -20.27 -13.95 9.44
N VAL A 717 -18.96 -14.02 9.67
CA VAL A 717 -18.33 -15.11 10.43
C VAL A 717 -18.71 -15.06 11.91
N ILE A 718 -18.77 -13.86 12.52
CA ILE A 718 -19.29 -13.68 13.88
C ILE A 718 -20.74 -14.13 13.94
N TYR A 719 -21.56 -13.80 12.94
CA TYR A 719 -22.94 -14.24 12.85
C TYR A 719 -23.04 -15.77 12.80
N TYR A 720 -22.26 -16.44 11.95
CA TYR A 720 -22.14 -17.91 11.93
C TYR A 720 -21.79 -18.48 13.30
N ALA A 721 -20.76 -17.92 13.96
CA ALA A 721 -20.27 -18.39 15.24
C ALA A 721 -21.33 -18.25 16.35
N LEU A 722 -22.06 -17.13 16.39
CA LEU A 722 -23.15 -16.91 17.33
C LEU A 722 -24.28 -17.91 17.13
N VAL A 723 -24.72 -18.15 15.89
CA VAL A 723 -25.78 -19.13 15.59
C VAL A 723 -25.36 -20.54 16.01
N ARG A 724 -24.10 -20.93 15.76
CA ARG A 724 -23.54 -22.21 16.20
C ARG A 724 -23.48 -22.35 17.72
N ALA A 725 -23.16 -21.28 18.44
CA ALA A 725 -22.91 -21.31 19.87
C ALA A 725 -24.15 -21.04 20.75
N ALA A 726 -25.21 -20.44 20.20
CA ALA A 726 -26.34 -19.90 20.97
C ALA A 726 -27.35 -20.94 21.51
N ASN A 727 -27.10 -22.26 21.43
CA ASN A 727 -28.01 -23.32 21.90
C ASN A 727 -29.49 -23.06 21.52
N LEU A 728 -29.74 -22.71 20.25
CA LEU A 728 -31.07 -22.32 19.80
C LEU A 728 -32.00 -23.54 19.73
N ASP A 729 -33.23 -23.36 20.22
CA ASP A 729 -34.29 -24.33 20.06
C ASP A 729 -34.86 -24.33 18.62
N ARG A 730 -35.73 -25.29 18.32
CA ARG A 730 -36.34 -25.43 17.00
C ARG A 730 -37.13 -24.18 16.59
N GLN A 731 -37.80 -23.50 17.52
CA GLN A 731 -38.60 -22.31 17.20
C GLN A 731 -37.72 -21.11 16.85
N ALA A 732 -36.61 -20.93 17.56
CA ALA A 732 -35.62 -19.89 17.28
C ALA A 732 -34.99 -20.06 15.89
N VAL A 733 -34.61 -21.29 15.52
CA VAL A 733 -34.10 -21.61 14.17
C VAL A 733 -35.10 -21.21 13.10
N TRP A 734 -36.36 -21.61 13.27
CA TRP A 734 -37.41 -21.25 12.31
C TRP A 734 -37.68 -19.75 12.25
N ARG A 735 -37.58 -19.02 13.36
CA ARG A 735 -37.73 -17.56 13.37
C ARG A 735 -36.68 -16.86 12.52
N MET A 736 -35.44 -17.35 12.51
CA MET A 736 -34.40 -16.81 11.63
C MET A 736 -34.73 -17.04 10.14
N VAL A 737 -35.24 -18.23 9.79
CA VAL A 737 -35.69 -18.53 8.42
C VAL A 737 -36.91 -17.68 8.03
N ASP A 738 -37.87 -17.52 8.95
CA ASP A 738 -39.07 -16.71 8.74
C ASP A 738 -38.70 -15.23 8.51
N PHE A 739 -37.69 -14.71 9.23
CA PHE A 739 -37.20 -13.34 9.06
C PHE A 739 -36.37 -13.15 7.78
N LEU A 740 -35.60 -14.17 7.36
CA LEU A 740 -34.95 -14.17 6.04
C LEU A 740 -36.00 -14.15 4.91
N MET A 741 -37.06 -14.96 5.03
CA MET A 741 -38.16 -14.98 4.06
C MET A 741 -38.89 -13.63 4.03
N LEU A 742 -39.13 -13.03 5.20
CA LEU A 742 -39.69 -11.69 5.31
C LEU A 742 -38.80 -10.63 4.64
N ALA A 743 -37.47 -10.72 4.80
CA ALA A 743 -36.52 -9.85 4.12
C ALA A 743 -36.67 -9.95 2.59
N GLY A 744 -36.76 -11.17 2.05
CA GLY A 744 -37.04 -11.41 0.63
C GLY A 744 -38.35 -10.79 0.15
N VAL A 745 -39.42 -10.93 0.93
CA VAL A 745 -40.72 -10.30 0.61
C VAL A 745 -40.62 -8.78 0.63
N LEU A 746 -39.97 -8.19 1.63
CA LEU A 746 -39.81 -6.73 1.71
C LEU A 746 -39.00 -6.18 0.54
N VAL A 747 -37.86 -6.81 0.21
CA VAL A 747 -37.06 -6.45 -0.97
C VAL A 747 -37.89 -6.55 -2.25
N ALA A 748 -38.69 -7.60 -2.40
CA ALA A 748 -39.55 -7.77 -3.57
C ALA A 748 -40.66 -6.72 -3.64
N VAL A 749 -41.40 -6.50 -2.55
CA VAL A 749 -42.52 -5.55 -2.48
C VAL A 749 -42.03 -4.11 -2.66
N ILE A 750 -40.94 -3.70 -2.01
CA ILE A 750 -40.33 -2.38 -2.21
C ILE A 750 -39.98 -2.18 -3.68
N GLY A 751 -39.36 -3.18 -4.31
CA GLY A 751 -39.03 -3.12 -5.74
C GLY A 751 -40.25 -3.04 -6.64
N LEU A 752 -41.31 -3.80 -6.36
CA LEU A 752 -42.55 -3.80 -7.14
C LEU A 752 -43.30 -2.47 -7.02
N VAL A 753 -43.36 -1.88 -5.82
CA VAL A 753 -43.93 -0.55 -5.59
C VAL A 753 -43.11 0.50 -6.35
N GLN A 754 -41.79 0.48 -6.21
CA GLN A 754 -40.89 1.36 -6.96
C GLN A 754 -41.11 1.24 -8.48
N TYR A 755 -41.20 0.02 -9.01
CA TYR A 755 -41.46 -0.24 -10.42
C TYR A 755 -42.81 0.30 -10.89
N ALA A 756 -43.88 0.09 -10.10
CA ALA A 756 -45.23 0.56 -10.43
C ALA A 756 -45.33 2.09 -10.48
N PHE A 757 -44.63 2.80 -9.60
CA PHE A 757 -44.60 4.26 -9.54
C PHE A 757 -43.46 4.91 -10.34
N ASN A 758 -42.71 4.12 -11.13
CA ASN A 758 -41.59 4.61 -11.93
C ASN A 758 -40.48 5.30 -11.09
N LEU A 759 -40.28 4.84 -9.85
CA LEU A 759 -39.28 5.33 -8.91
C LEU A 759 -38.08 4.40 -8.89
N ASN A 760 -36.85 4.94 -8.82
CA ASN A 760 -35.62 4.15 -8.62
C ASN A 760 -35.45 2.96 -9.60
N ILE A 761 -35.87 3.14 -10.86
CA ILE A 761 -35.71 2.18 -11.95
C ILE A 761 -34.52 2.55 -12.83
N ILE A 762 -33.91 1.56 -13.47
CA ILE A 762 -32.89 1.79 -14.50
C ILE A 762 -33.50 1.41 -15.85
N THR A 763 -33.38 2.31 -16.83
CA THR A 763 -33.65 2.01 -18.23
C THR A 763 -32.47 1.26 -18.81
N ALA A 764 -32.70 0.05 -19.33
CA ALA A 764 -31.71 -0.62 -20.15
C ALA A 764 -31.45 0.17 -21.44
N GLU A 765 -30.37 -0.16 -22.15
CA GLU A 765 -29.94 0.47 -23.43
C GLU A 765 -31.05 0.54 -24.51
N GLU A 766 -32.10 -0.29 -24.39
CA GLU A 766 -33.22 -0.37 -25.33
C GLU A 766 -34.54 0.21 -24.77
N GLY A 767 -34.50 0.98 -23.67
CA GLY A 767 -35.66 1.67 -23.08
C GLY A 767 -36.55 0.80 -22.16
N THR A 768 -36.19 -0.46 -21.92
CA THR A 768 -36.94 -1.34 -21.00
C THR A 768 -36.62 -1.04 -19.53
N ARG A 769 -37.68 -0.94 -18.70
CA ARG A 769 -37.56 -0.63 -17.27
C ARG A 769 -37.15 -1.87 -16.48
N ARG A 770 -36.14 -1.73 -15.60
CA ARG A 770 -35.65 -2.80 -14.71
C ARG A 770 -35.84 -2.46 -13.23
N LEU A 771 -36.29 -3.44 -12.46
CA LEU A 771 -36.50 -3.34 -11.01
C LEU A 771 -35.18 -3.50 -10.25
N ARG A 772 -34.84 -2.50 -9.41
CA ARG A 772 -33.58 -2.42 -8.64
C ARG A 772 -33.78 -2.53 -7.12
N SER A 773 -34.97 -2.22 -6.60
CA SER A 773 -35.29 -2.28 -5.16
C SER A 773 -34.28 -1.48 -4.31
N VAL A 774 -33.77 -2.04 -3.22
CA VAL A 774 -32.84 -1.41 -2.27
C VAL A 774 -31.38 -1.40 -2.71
N TYR A 775 -31.06 -1.91 -3.91
CA TYR A 775 -29.69 -2.13 -4.35
C TYR A 775 -29.15 -1.04 -5.27
N GLY A 776 -27.87 -1.20 -5.67
CA GLY A 776 -27.15 -0.51 -6.75
C GLY A 776 -27.55 -0.93 -8.18
N SER A 777 -27.95 -2.19 -8.33
CA SER A 777 -28.09 -2.86 -9.63
C SER A 777 -29.27 -3.85 -9.58
N PRO A 778 -30.04 -4.01 -10.67
CA PRO A 778 -31.07 -5.03 -10.77
C PRO A 778 -30.51 -6.45 -10.60
N ASN A 779 -29.23 -6.69 -10.91
CA ASN A 779 -28.63 -8.01 -10.75
C ASN A 779 -28.55 -8.43 -9.27
N ASN A 780 -28.29 -7.49 -8.35
CA ASN A 780 -28.23 -7.75 -6.91
C ASN A 780 -29.57 -8.24 -6.36
N VAL A 781 -30.69 -7.74 -6.90
CA VAL A 781 -32.04 -8.24 -6.58
C VAL A 781 -32.13 -9.72 -6.94
N GLY A 782 -31.69 -10.10 -8.14
CA GLY A 782 -31.66 -11.48 -8.59
C GLY A 782 -30.75 -12.37 -7.74
N LEU A 783 -29.59 -11.86 -7.31
CA LEU A 783 -28.63 -12.59 -6.47
C LEU A 783 -29.17 -12.87 -5.05
N PHE A 784 -29.82 -11.89 -4.43
CA PHE A 784 -30.39 -12.06 -3.09
C PHE A 784 -31.68 -12.89 -3.14
N LEU A 785 -32.64 -12.53 -3.99
CA LEU A 785 -33.92 -13.24 -4.09
C LEU A 785 -33.75 -14.67 -4.65
N GLY A 786 -32.73 -14.91 -5.49
CA GLY A 786 -32.36 -16.24 -5.96
C GLY A 786 -31.98 -17.21 -4.85
N ARG A 787 -31.51 -16.72 -3.69
CA ARG A 787 -31.22 -17.55 -2.50
C ARG A 787 -32.43 -17.79 -1.62
N VAL A 788 -33.32 -16.81 -1.54
CA VAL A 788 -34.55 -16.91 -0.73
C VAL A 788 -35.61 -17.76 -1.43
N PHE A 789 -35.72 -17.64 -2.75
CA PHE A 789 -36.65 -18.37 -3.61
C PHE A 789 -36.66 -19.90 -3.39
N PRO A 790 -35.52 -20.63 -3.45
CA PRO A 790 -35.51 -22.08 -3.32
C PRO A 790 -35.90 -22.56 -1.92
N ILE A 791 -35.65 -21.76 -0.87
CA ILE A 791 -36.13 -22.05 0.49
C ILE A 791 -37.66 -21.99 0.52
N GLY A 792 -38.23 -20.93 -0.06
CA GLY A 792 -39.67 -20.75 -0.27
C GLY A 792 -40.30 -21.92 -1.03
N LEU A 793 -39.71 -22.26 -2.17
CA LEU A 793 -40.23 -23.27 -3.09
C LEU A 793 -40.16 -24.67 -2.48
N ALA A 794 -39.06 -25.02 -1.79
CA ALA A 794 -38.93 -26.31 -1.13
C ALA A 794 -40.01 -26.51 -0.04
N LEU A 795 -40.32 -25.48 0.76
CA LEU A 795 -41.41 -25.57 1.74
C LEU A 795 -42.81 -25.63 1.10
N LEU A 796 -43.03 -24.92 -0.01
CA LEU A 796 -44.29 -24.98 -0.74
C LEU A 796 -44.56 -26.39 -1.29
N LEU A 797 -43.53 -27.05 -1.82
CA LEU A 797 -43.65 -28.36 -2.46
C LEU A 797 -43.63 -29.52 -1.46
N LEU A 798 -42.73 -29.45 -0.47
CA LEU A 798 -42.38 -30.59 0.40
C LEU A 798 -42.84 -30.40 1.86
N GLY A 799 -43.16 -29.17 2.27
CA GLY A 799 -43.62 -28.86 3.63
C GLY A 799 -45.13 -29.05 3.82
N HIS A 800 -45.61 -28.83 5.04
CA HIS A 800 -47.02 -28.96 5.41
C HIS A 800 -47.55 -27.81 6.29
N GLY A 801 -48.87 -27.82 6.52
CA GLY A 801 -49.55 -26.90 7.43
C GLY A 801 -49.51 -25.43 6.99
N ARG A 802 -49.61 -24.52 7.98
CA ARG A 802 -49.70 -23.06 7.76
C ARG A 802 -48.44 -22.47 7.11
N ARG A 803 -47.26 -23.03 7.40
CA ARG A 803 -45.97 -22.56 6.85
C ARG A 803 -45.92 -22.73 5.33
N ARG A 804 -46.37 -23.88 4.81
CA ARG A 804 -46.50 -24.14 3.38
C ARG A 804 -47.29 -23.04 2.66
N LEU A 805 -48.45 -22.66 3.20
CA LEU A 805 -49.30 -21.62 2.62
C LEU A 805 -48.61 -20.24 2.66
N LEU A 806 -48.06 -19.86 3.82
CA LEU A 806 -47.42 -18.55 3.99
C LEU A 806 -46.20 -18.37 3.07
N TYR A 807 -45.36 -19.41 2.95
CA TYR A 807 -44.19 -19.37 2.07
C TYR A 807 -44.62 -19.37 0.60
N GLY A 808 -45.68 -20.10 0.24
CA GLY A 808 -46.29 -20.03 -1.10
C GLY A 808 -46.78 -18.63 -1.47
N LEU A 809 -47.47 -17.94 -0.56
CA LEU A 809 -47.90 -16.56 -0.76
C LEU A 809 -46.72 -15.59 -0.86
N ALA A 810 -45.68 -15.80 -0.05
CA ALA A 810 -44.46 -14.99 -0.07
C ALA A 810 -43.68 -15.12 -1.38
N LEU A 811 -43.77 -16.25 -2.09
CA LEU A 811 -43.13 -16.44 -3.40
C LEU A 811 -43.72 -15.57 -4.51
N ILE A 812 -45.00 -15.18 -4.42
CA ILE A 812 -45.67 -14.39 -5.47
C ILE A 812 -44.94 -13.07 -5.75
N PRO A 813 -44.73 -12.17 -4.77
CA PRO A 813 -43.97 -10.95 -5.01
C PRO A 813 -42.50 -11.24 -5.34
N ILE A 814 -41.88 -12.27 -4.76
CA ILE A 814 -40.48 -12.62 -5.00
C ILE A 814 -40.23 -13.00 -6.46
N VAL A 815 -41.05 -13.90 -7.03
CA VAL A 815 -40.93 -14.32 -8.43
C VAL A 815 -41.17 -13.15 -9.37
N ALA A 816 -42.19 -12.32 -9.09
CA ALA A 816 -42.47 -11.12 -9.88
C ALA A 816 -41.26 -10.15 -9.87
N ALA A 817 -40.65 -9.92 -8.70
CA ALA A 817 -39.49 -9.06 -8.57
C ALA A 817 -38.24 -9.63 -9.29
N ILE A 818 -38.01 -10.94 -9.21
CA ILE A 818 -36.91 -11.60 -9.95
C ILE A 818 -37.10 -11.41 -11.47
N LEU A 819 -38.30 -11.65 -12.00
CA LEU A 819 -38.57 -11.49 -13.43
C LEU A 819 -38.40 -10.04 -13.89
N LEU A 820 -38.91 -9.06 -13.13
CA LEU A 820 -38.80 -7.64 -13.45
C LEU A 820 -37.40 -7.05 -13.22
N SER A 821 -36.55 -7.71 -12.43
CA SER A 821 -35.12 -7.36 -12.34
C SER A 821 -34.38 -7.60 -13.67
N GLN A 822 -34.91 -8.52 -14.48
CA GLN A 822 -34.29 -9.00 -15.72
C GLN A 822 -32.83 -9.43 -15.50
N SER A 823 -32.51 -9.98 -14.32
CA SER A 823 -31.19 -10.55 -14.03
C SER A 823 -31.03 -11.86 -14.81
N ARG A 824 -30.16 -11.86 -15.81
CA ARG A 824 -29.92 -13.01 -16.69
C ARG A 824 -29.40 -14.23 -15.93
N GLY A 825 -28.46 -14.00 -15.01
CA GLY A 825 -27.89 -15.06 -14.18
C GLY A 825 -28.96 -15.73 -13.30
N ALA A 826 -29.85 -14.94 -12.71
CA ALA A 826 -30.97 -15.49 -11.94
C ALA A 826 -31.95 -16.27 -12.83
N ILE A 827 -32.46 -15.66 -13.90
CA ILE A 827 -33.57 -16.22 -14.70
C ILE A 827 -33.14 -17.45 -15.50
N PHE A 828 -31.96 -17.43 -16.13
CA PHE A 828 -31.54 -18.47 -17.06
C PHE A 828 -30.68 -19.57 -16.43
N ILE A 829 -30.07 -19.32 -15.26
CA ILE A 829 -29.14 -20.26 -14.63
C ILE A 829 -29.58 -20.59 -13.20
N GLY A 830 -29.62 -19.60 -12.31
CA GLY A 830 -29.84 -19.78 -10.87
C GLY A 830 -31.20 -20.42 -10.52
N LEU A 831 -32.29 -19.86 -11.03
CA LEU A 831 -33.65 -20.38 -10.78
C LEU A 831 -33.85 -21.78 -11.38
N PRO A 832 -33.56 -22.03 -12.67
CA PRO A 832 -33.72 -23.36 -13.25
C PRO A 832 -32.90 -24.44 -12.52
N LEU A 833 -31.65 -24.15 -12.17
CA LEU A 833 -30.79 -25.13 -11.50
C LEU A 833 -31.17 -25.36 -10.04
N SER A 834 -31.66 -24.35 -9.33
CA SER A 834 -32.21 -24.52 -7.98
C SER A 834 -33.54 -25.29 -7.98
N ILE A 835 -34.42 -25.08 -8.97
CA ILE A 835 -35.65 -25.89 -9.17
C ILE A 835 -35.28 -27.34 -9.47
N LEU A 836 -34.34 -27.57 -10.38
CA LEU A 836 -33.85 -28.90 -10.73
C LEU A 836 -33.25 -29.60 -9.51
N ALA A 837 -32.47 -28.89 -8.70
CA ALA A 837 -31.90 -29.42 -7.46
C ALA A 837 -32.96 -29.89 -6.48
N ILE A 838 -34.03 -29.11 -6.27
CA ILE A 838 -35.17 -29.53 -5.43
C ILE A 838 -35.79 -30.80 -5.99
N GLY A 839 -36.03 -30.87 -7.31
CA GLY A 839 -36.58 -32.05 -7.98
C GLY A 839 -35.73 -33.31 -7.82
N LEU A 840 -34.40 -33.18 -7.99
CA LEU A 840 -33.43 -34.26 -7.84
C LEU A 840 -33.32 -34.76 -6.38
N LEU A 841 -33.27 -33.84 -5.41
CA LEU A 841 -33.17 -34.16 -4.00
C LEU A 841 -34.47 -34.75 -3.45
N ALA A 842 -35.62 -34.30 -3.95
CA ALA A 842 -36.92 -34.82 -3.54
C ALA A 842 -37.31 -36.15 -4.21
N GLY A 843 -36.84 -36.38 -5.45
CA GLY A 843 -37.02 -37.61 -6.21
C GLY A 843 -38.45 -37.87 -6.72
N GLY A 844 -38.59 -38.92 -7.54
CA GLY A 844 -39.88 -39.41 -8.04
C GLY A 844 -40.67 -38.37 -8.84
N ARG A 845 -41.93 -38.14 -8.46
CA ARG A 845 -42.83 -37.16 -9.13
C ARG A 845 -42.31 -35.72 -9.12
N TRP A 846 -41.46 -35.36 -8.15
CA TRP A 846 -40.97 -33.99 -7.99
C TRP A 846 -39.87 -33.65 -9.00
N LEU A 847 -39.12 -34.65 -9.47
CA LEU A 847 -38.17 -34.46 -10.58
C LEU A 847 -38.92 -34.09 -11.88
N TRP A 848 -39.98 -34.83 -12.19
CA TRP A 848 -40.82 -34.52 -13.36
C TRP A 848 -41.54 -33.19 -13.24
N ALA A 849 -42.01 -32.83 -12.05
CA ALA A 849 -42.59 -31.50 -11.79
C ALA A 849 -41.56 -30.37 -11.99
N ALA A 850 -40.31 -30.56 -11.54
CA ALA A 850 -39.23 -29.60 -11.75
C ALA A 850 -38.88 -29.44 -13.24
N LEU A 851 -38.73 -30.56 -13.97
CA LEU A 851 -38.48 -30.53 -15.42
C LEU A 851 -39.63 -29.88 -16.19
N GLY A 852 -40.88 -30.17 -15.81
CA GLY A 852 -42.06 -29.52 -16.37
C GLY A 852 -42.07 -28.01 -16.12
N LEU A 853 -41.77 -27.57 -14.90
CA LEU A 853 -41.71 -26.15 -14.55
C LEU A 853 -40.59 -25.42 -15.31
N ILE A 854 -39.41 -26.05 -15.44
CA ILE A 854 -38.30 -25.52 -16.25
C ILE A 854 -38.70 -25.45 -17.72
N GLY A 855 -39.37 -26.49 -18.25
CA GLY A 855 -39.86 -26.51 -19.63
C GLY A 855 -40.87 -25.39 -19.90
N VAL A 856 -41.84 -25.18 -19.00
CA VAL A 856 -42.79 -24.06 -19.10
C VAL A 856 -42.07 -22.72 -19.02
N GLY A 857 -41.09 -22.56 -18.13
CA GLY A 857 -40.27 -21.37 -18.03
C GLY A 857 -39.46 -21.10 -19.30
N ALA A 858 -38.87 -22.13 -19.90
CA ALA A 858 -38.13 -22.04 -21.16
C ALA A 858 -39.05 -21.65 -22.33
N LEU A 859 -40.25 -22.23 -22.40
CA LEU A 859 -41.28 -21.86 -23.39
C LEU A 859 -41.73 -20.40 -23.22
N ALA A 860 -41.97 -19.96 -21.98
CA ALA A 860 -42.31 -18.58 -21.66
C ALA A 860 -41.17 -17.59 -21.96
N ALA A 861 -39.92 -18.07 -21.97
CA ALA A 861 -38.74 -17.29 -22.33
C ALA A 861 -38.45 -17.26 -23.84
N LEU A 862 -39.12 -18.06 -24.68
CA LEU A 862 -38.93 -18.07 -26.14
C LEU A 862 -39.08 -16.68 -26.79
N PRO A 863 -40.07 -15.83 -26.42
CA PRO A 863 -40.17 -14.48 -26.98
C PRO A 863 -38.95 -13.60 -26.66
N LEU A 864 -38.25 -13.87 -25.54
CA LEU A 864 -37.05 -13.14 -25.14
C LEU A 864 -35.81 -13.55 -25.95
N LEU A 865 -35.79 -14.76 -26.54
CA LEU A 865 -34.68 -15.25 -27.37
C LEU A 865 -34.53 -14.50 -28.70
N ASN A 866 -35.63 -13.94 -29.21
CA ASN A 866 -35.63 -13.11 -30.42
C ASN A 866 -35.25 -11.64 -30.16
N SER A 867 -34.89 -11.29 -28.93
CA SER A 867 -34.40 -9.94 -28.64
C SER A 867 -33.00 -9.71 -29.25
N PRO A 868 -32.70 -8.51 -29.78
CA PRO A 868 -31.36 -8.14 -30.25
C PRO A 868 -30.28 -8.43 -29.19
N ARG A 869 -30.66 -8.29 -27.92
CA ARG A 869 -29.83 -8.55 -26.75
C ARG A 869 -29.42 -10.01 -26.52
N VAL A 870 -30.17 -10.99 -27.00
CA VAL A 870 -29.81 -12.42 -26.98
C VAL A 870 -28.97 -12.77 -28.20
N GLN A 871 -29.28 -12.17 -29.36
CA GLN A 871 -28.42 -12.29 -30.54
C GLN A 871 -27.02 -11.71 -30.30
N ALA A 872 -26.90 -10.63 -29.50
CA ALA A 872 -25.64 -10.05 -29.06
C ALA A 872 -24.75 -10.98 -28.20
N ILE A 873 -25.33 -12.03 -27.61
CA ILE A 873 -24.57 -13.07 -26.87
C ILE A 873 -23.83 -13.98 -27.85
N PHE A 874 -24.39 -14.16 -29.06
CA PHE A 874 -23.85 -15.01 -30.12
C PHE A 874 -23.03 -14.24 -31.17
N SER A 875 -23.07 -12.90 -31.17
CA SER A 875 -22.18 -12.07 -31.99
C SER A 875 -20.80 -11.96 -31.32
N GLY A 876 -19.79 -12.61 -31.91
CA GLY A 876 -18.41 -12.65 -31.39
C GLY A 876 -17.65 -11.31 -31.39
N SER A 877 -18.29 -10.19 -31.73
CA SER A 877 -17.67 -8.87 -31.78
C SER A 877 -18.55 -7.82 -31.08
N GLY A 878 -18.05 -7.26 -29.97
CA GLY A 878 -18.63 -6.06 -29.34
C GLY A 878 -19.72 -6.25 -28.27
N GLY A 879 -19.98 -7.46 -27.80
CA GLY A 879 -20.97 -7.72 -26.73
C GLY A 879 -20.39 -7.84 -25.32
N THR A 880 -21.24 -7.84 -24.28
CA THR A 880 -20.88 -8.06 -22.86
C THR A 880 -20.03 -9.32 -22.60
N SER A 881 -20.05 -10.31 -23.51
CA SER A 881 -19.24 -11.53 -23.42
C SER A 881 -17.76 -11.29 -23.75
N PHE A 882 -17.44 -10.35 -24.65
CA PHE A 882 -16.07 -9.97 -25.01
C PHE A 882 -15.36 -9.33 -23.81
N PHE A 883 -16.01 -8.36 -23.15
CA PHE A 883 -15.47 -7.71 -21.96
C PHE A 883 -15.24 -8.67 -20.79
N ARG A 884 -16.07 -9.72 -20.66
CA ARG A 884 -15.87 -10.76 -19.63
C ARG A 884 -14.62 -11.60 -19.88
N LEU A 885 -14.31 -11.94 -21.13
CA LEU A 885 -13.08 -12.66 -21.46
C LEU A 885 -11.84 -11.81 -21.16
N ALA A 886 -11.87 -10.53 -21.53
CA ALA A 886 -10.80 -9.58 -21.21
C ALA A 886 -10.63 -9.42 -19.69
N LEU A 887 -11.73 -9.29 -18.95
CA LEU A 887 -11.74 -9.22 -17.48
C LEU A 887 -11.18 -10.49 -16.85
N TRP A 888 -11.53 -11.68 -17.36
CA TRP A 888 -10.99 -12.94 -16.86
C TRP A 888 -9.49 -13.09 -17.14
N LYS A 889 -9.03 -12.69 -18.33
CA LYS A 889 -7.59 -12.64 -18.64
C LYS A 889 -6.86 -11.70 -17.69
N SER A 890 -7.41 -10.50 -17.45
CA SER A 890 -6.87 -9.53 -16.48
C SER A 890 -6.81 -10.10 -15.06
N SER A 891 -7.84 -10.86 -14.67
CA SER A 891 -7.90 -11.52 -13.36
C SER A 891 -6.88 -12.65 -13.22
N LEU A 892 -6.61 -13.39 -14.30
CA LEU A 892 -5.59 -14.44 -14.31
C LEU A 892 -4.18 -13.85 -14.19
N GLU A 893 -3.88 -12.75 -14.86
CA GLU A 893 -2.60 -12.04 -14.68
C GLU A 893 -2.48 -11.47 -13.25
N MET A 894 -3.56 -10.91 -12.69
CA MET A 894 -3.59 -10.49 -11.29
C MET A 894 -3.33 -11.65 -10.30
N ILE A 895 -3.91 -12.83 -10.55
CA ILE A 895 -3.66 -14.04 -9.73
C ILE A 895 -2.23 -14.53 -9.91
N ARG A 896 -1.66 -14.42 -11.12
CA ARG A 896 -0.28 -14.79 -11.41
C ARG A 896 0.72 -13.92 -10.64
N ASP A 897 0.47 -12.62 -10.57
CA ASP A 897 1.31 -11.67 -9.82
C ASP A 897 1.11 -11.81 -8.29
N HIS A 898 -0.09 -12.21 -7.84
CA HIS A 898 -0.42 -12.37 -6.41
C HIS A 898 -0.96 -13.78 -6.03
N PRO A 899 -0.19 -14.86 -6.22
CA PRO A 899 -0.72 -16.23 -6.22
C PRO A 899 -1.15 -16.75 -4.85
N LEU A 900 -0.53 -16.30 -3.76
CA LEU A 900 -0.78 -16.87 -2.43
C LEU A 900 -2.01 -16.25 -1.75
N PHE A 901 -2.05 -14.92 -1.69
CA PHE A 901 -3.05 -14.17 -0.91
C PHE A 901 -3.87 -13.16 -1.74
N GLY A 902 -3.64 -13.07 -3.05
CA GLY A 902 -4.35 -12.14 -3.92
C GLY A 902 -4.02 -10.67 -3.63
N VAL A 903 -4.79 -9.77 -4.23
CA VAL A 903 -4.65 -8.31 -4.04
C VAL A 903 -5.30 -7.79 -2.76
N GLY A 904 -6.01 -8.67 -2.03
CA GLY A 904 -6.74 -8.33 -0.82
C GLY A 904 -8.21 -7.92 -1.07
N PRO A 905 -9.02 -7.89 0.00
CA PRO A 905 -10.41 -7.42 -0.06
C PRO A 905 -10.52 -6.00 -0.63
N ASP A 906 -11.55 -5.72 -1.45
CA ASP A 906 -11.89 -4.43 -2.09
C ASP A 906 -10.79 -3.80 -2.97
N ASN A 907 -9.71 -4.53 -3.25
CA ASN A 907 -8.56 -4.02 -4.01
C ASN A 907 -8.65 -4.33 -5.52
N PHE A 908 -9.55 -5.24 -5.92
CA PHE A 908 -9.69 -5.67 -7.31
C PHE A 908 -9.91 -4.50 -8.29
N LEU A 909 -10.80 -3.56 -7.97
CA LEU A 909 -11.08 -2.40 -8.83
C LEU A 909 -9.81 -1.60 -9.13
N TYR A 910 -9.06 -1.27 -8.08
CA TYR A 910 -7.87 -0.43 -8.18
C TYR A 910 -6.73 -1.14 -8.91
N ALA A 911 -6.54 -2.43 -8.63
CA ALA A 911 -5.57 -3.26 -9.33
C ALA A 911 -5.95 -3.44 -10.81
N TYR A 912 -7.21 -3.76 -11.09
CA TYR A 912 -7.72 -3.90 -12.46
C TYR A 912 -7.49 -2.62 -13.23
N ARG A 913 -8.00 -1.49 -12.76
CA ARG A 913 -7.92 -0.23 -13.49
C ARG A 913 -6.52 0.39 -13.57
N GLY A 914 -5.71 0.21 -12.52
CA GLY A 914 -4.39 0.85 -12.44
C GLY A 914 -3.26 0.07 -13.11
N ARG A 915 -3.46 -1.23 -13.33
CA ARG A 915 -2.40 -2.14 -13.80
C ARG A 915 -2.92 -3.14 -14.83
N TYR A 916 -3.96 -3.93 -14.50
CA TYR A 916 -4.29 -5.13 -15.28
C TYR A 916 -5.34 -4.93 -16.38
N MET A 917 -5.92 -3.73 -16.54
CA MET A 917 -7.00 -3.48 -17.50
C MET A 917 -6.42 -3.43 -18.91
N LEU A 918 -6.77 -4.47 -19.67
CA LEU A 918 -6.43 -4.57 -21.09
C LEU A 918 -6.89 -3.33 -21.87
N PRO A 919 -6.08 -2.78 -22.79
CA PRO A 919 -6.42 -1.59 -23.57
C PRO A 919 -7.77 -1.67 -24.30
N GLU A 920 -8.24 -2.86 -24.69
CA GLU A 920 -9.52 -3.08 -25.35
C GLU A 920 -10.71 -3.01 -24.40
N ALA A 921 -10.50 -3.20 -23.09
CA ALA A 921 -11.55 -3.29 -22.06
C ALA A 921 -11.89 -1.94 -21.39
N TRP A 922 -11.36 -0.83 -21.91
CA TRP A 922 -11.47 0.51 -21.31
C TRP A 922 -12.90 0.99 -21.02
N GLN A 923 -13.90 0.51 -21.76
CA GLN A 923 -15.32 0.86 -21.58
C GLN A 923 -15.89 0.38 -20.25
N GLU A 924 -15.28 -0.65 -19.65
CA GLU A 924 -15.71 -1.28 -18.40
C GLU A 924 -14.68 -1.05 -17.29
N SER A 925 -14.07 0.15 -17.25
CA SER A 925 -12.98 0.50 -16.33
C SER A 925 -13.36 0.58 -14.84
N PHE A 926 -14.64 0.49 -14.50
CA PHE A 926 -15.15 0.59 -13.13
C PHE A 926 -15.62 -0.74 -12.53
N LEU A 927 -15.18 -1.86 -13.11
CA LEU A 927 -15.51 -3.19 -12.60
C LEU A 927 -14.76 -3.52 -11.31
N SER A 928 -15.50 -3.94 -10.28
CA SER A 928 -14.96 -4.26 -8.95
C SER A 928 -14.81 -5.76 -8.67
N HIS A 929 -15.20 -6.63 -9.62
CA HIS A 929 -15.07 -8.08 -9.50
C HIS A 929 -15.05 -8.76 -10.87
N PRO A 930 -14.51 -9.99 -10.97
CA PRO A 930 -14.33 -10.68 -12.25
C PRO A 930 -15.59 -11.34 -12.83
N HIS A 931 -16.76 -11.16 -12.21
CA HIS A 931 -18.02 -11.85 -12.58
C HIS A 931 -17.90 -13.39 -12.57
N ASN A 932 -17.02 -13.94 -11.73
CA ASN A 932 -16.84 -15.38 -11.55
C ASN A 932 -16.34 -15.65 -10.14
N VAL A 933 -17.11 -16.38 -9.33
CA VAL A 933 -16.84 -16.62 -7.92
C VAL A 933 -15.48 -17.27 -7.67
N LEU A 934 -15.00 -18.15 -8.55
CA LEU A 934 -13.69 -18.79 -8.39
C LEU A 934 -12.55 -17.79 -8.63
N LEU A 935 -12.67 -17.00 -9.70
CA LEU A 935 -11.71 -15.93 -9.98
C LEU A 935 -11.76 -14.83 -8.92
N ASP A 936 -12.92 -14.55 -8.35
CA ASP A 936 -13.09 -13.51 -7.33
C ASP A 936 -12.38 -13.91 -6.02
N PHE A 937 -12.57 -15.15 -5.56
CA PHE A 937 -11.80 -15.70 -4.43
C PHE A 937 -10.31 -15.78 -4.72
N ALA A 938 -9.91 -16.21 -5.92
CA ALA A 938 -8.50 -16.32 -6.28
C ALA A 938 -7.81 -14.95 -6.41
N ALA A 939 -8.49 -13.96 -7.00
CA ALA A 939 -7.92 -12.62 -7.18
C ALA A 939 -7.85 -11.86 -5.85
N ARG A 940 -8.86 -11.96 -4.98
CA ARG A 940 -8.90 -11.22 -3.70
C ARG A 940 -8.16 -11.90 -2.56
N LEU A 941 -8.19 -13.23 -2.48
CA LEU A 941 -7.66 -14.02 -1.37
C LEU A 941 -6.58 -15.04 -1.79
N GLY A 942 -6.18 -15.05 -3.06
CA GLY A 942 -5.17 -15.94 -3.61
C GLY A 942 -5.63 -17.39 -3.79
N LEU A 943 -4.73 -18.24 -4.29
CA LEU A 943 -4.98 -19.67 -4.45
C LEU A 943 -5.20 -20.37 -3.10
N ILE A 944 -4.64 -19.84 -2.00
CA ILE A 944 -4.94 -20.33 -0.64
C ILE A 944 -6.40 -20.04 -0.31
N GLY A 945 -6.88 -18.82 -0.55
CA GLY A 945 -8.28 -18.44 -0.37
C GLY A 945 -9.24 -19.27 -1.22
N LEU A 946 -8.89 -19.52 -2.49
CA LEU A 946 -9.64 -20.43 -3.36
C LEU A 946 -9.67 -21.86 -2.81
N GLY A 947 -8.54 -22.37 -2.32
CA GLY A 947 -8.47 -23.70 -1.68
C GLY A 947 -9.37 -23.80 -0.44
N VAL A 948 -9.39 -22.74 0.38
CA VAL A 948 -10.29 -22.65 1.54
C VAL A 948 -11.75 -22.60 1.10
N PHE A 949 -12.09 -21.86 0.05
CA PHE A 949 -13.44 -21.84 -0.50
C PHE A 949 -13.88 -23.22 -1.00
N ILE A 950 -13.03 -23.94 -1.74
CA ILE A 950 -13.30 -25.31 -2.19
C ILE A 950 -13.51 -26.24 -0.99
N TRP A 951 -12.66 -26.14 0.04
CA TRP A 951 -12.83 -26.91 1.28
C TRP A 951 -14.16 -26.60 1.98
N LEU A 952 -14.54 -25.33 2.05
CA LEU A 952 -15.81 -24.90 2.62
C LEU A 952 -16.98 -25.53 1.85
N GLN A 953 -16.96 -25.51 0.51
CA GLN A 953 -17.99 -26.15 -0.30
C GLN A 953 -18.04 -27.66 -0.08
N MET A 954 -16.89 -28.35 -0.05
CA MET A 954 -16.85 -29.79 0.24
C MET A 954 -17.42 -30.11 1.62
N ALA A 955 -17.08 -29.32 2.64
CA ALA A 955 -17.58 -29.49 4.01
C ALA A 955 -19.09 -29.24 4.10
N PHE A 956 -19.60 -28.21 3.42
CA PHE A 956 -21.03 -27.91 3.34
C PHE A 956 -21.79 -29.07 2.71
N TRP A 957 -21.41 -29.51 1.51
CA TRP A 957 -22.10 -30.58 0.79
C TRP A 957 -22.02 -31.90 1.56
N SER A 958 -20.86 -32.24 2.12
CA SER A 958 -20.69 -33.44 2.94
C SER A 958 -21.63 -33.46 4.15
N THR A 959 -21.80 -32.30 4.81
CA THR A 959 -22.70 -32.15 5.94
C THR A 959 -24.15 -32.22 5.47
N ALA A 960 -24.54 -31.43 4.46
CA ALA A 960 -25.89 -31.37 3.93
C ALA A 960 -26.39 -32.75 3.45
N PHE A 961 -25.58 -33.50 2.69
CA PHE A 961 -25.94 -34.84 2.23
C PHE A 961 -26.07 -35.84 3.39
N ARG A 962 -25.20 -35.74 4.41
CA ARG A 962 -25.32 -36.57 5.61
C ARG A 962 -26.65 -36.30 6.31
N VAL A 963 -26.97 -35.02 6.51
CA VAL A 963 -28.25 -34.63 7.10
C VAL A 963 -29.40 -35.14 6.25
N VAL A 964 -29.47 -34.86 4.95
CA VAL A 964 -30.58 -35.31 4.08
C VAL A 964 -30.77 -36.83 4.08
N ARG A 965 -29.69 -37.62 4.03
CA ARG A 965 -29.75 -39.09 4.05
C ARG A 965 -30.29 -39.63 5.38
N GLN A 966 -29.86 -39.05 6.50
CA GLN A 966 -30.25 -39.50 7.84
C GLN A 966 -31.60 -38.90 8.30
N ALA A 967 -31.92 -37.71 7.81
CA ALA A 967 -33.07 -36.90 8.20
C ALA A 967 -34.41 -37.48 7.75
N ARG A 968 -34.46 -38.22 6.62
CA ARG A 968 -35.74 -38.72 6.05
C ARG A 968 -36.59 -39.51 7.05
N HIS A 969 -35.98 -40.08 8.09
CA HIS A 969 -36.66 -40.77 9.18
C HIS A 969 -36.50 -40.11 10.56
N ALA A 970 -35.60 -39.11 10.71
CA ALA A 970 -35.19 -38.55 12.00
C ALA A 970 -35.63 -37.09 12.23
N VAL A 971 -36.09 -36.36 11.20
CA VAL A 971 -36.56 -34.97 11.30
C VAL A 971 -37.97 -34.80 10.73
N THR A 972 -38.61 -33.68 11.05
CA THR A 972 -39.94 -33.37 10.49
C THR A 972 -39.86 -33.01 9.01
N LEU A 973 -40.95 -33.23 8.27
CA LEU A 973 -41.04 -32.91 6.84
C LEU A 973 -40.64 -31.45 6.54
N ASP A 974 -41.06 -30.49 7.36
CA ASP A 974 -40.67 -29.08 7.19
C ASP A 974 -39.16 -28.86 7.37
N GLN A 975 -38.52 -29.55 8.32
CA GLN A 975 -37.07 -29.44 8.50
C GLN A 975 -36.31 -30.05 7.34
N TRP A 976 -36.79 -31.19 6.82
CA TRP A 976 -36.21 -31.83 5.65
C TRP A 976 -36.36 -30.93 4.40
N ALA A 977 -37.55 -30.34 4.21
CA ALA A 977 -37.82 -29.38 3.15
C ALA A 977 -36.92 -28.13 3.25
N LEU A 978 -36.68 -27.62 4.47
CA LEU A 978 -35.73 -26.53 4.70
C LEU A 978 -34.32 -26.89 4.25
N ILE A 979 -33.81 -28.08 4.60
CA ILE A 979 -32.45 -28.50 4.21
C ILE A 979 -32.34 -28.62 2.69
N VAL A 980 -33.36 -29.19 2.02
CA VAL A 980 -33.42 -29.25 0.55
C VAL A 980 -33.41 -27.83 -0.05
N GLY A 981 -34.18 -26.91 0.53
CA GLY A 981 -34.19 -25.50 0.13
C GLY A 981 -32.85 -24.79 0.32
N LEU A 982 -32.15 -25.04 1.41
CA LEU A 982 -30.81 -24.51 1.69
C LEU A 982 -29.75 -25.06 0.71
N MET A 983 -29.84 -26.35 0.35
CA MET A 983 -28.99 -26.94 -0.68
C MET A 983 -29.26 -26.32 -2.07
N ALA A 984 -30.53 -26.12 -2.42
CA ALA A 984 -30.90 -25.45 -3.66
C ALA A 984 -30.50 -23.96 -3.67
N SER A 985 -30.56 -23.28 -2.52
CA SER A 985 -30.00 -21.93 -2.35
C SER A 985 -28.49 -21.88 -2.56
N MET A 986 -27.74 -22.91 -2.12
CA MET A 986 -26.30 -23.00 -2.36
C MET A 986 -25.99 -23.27 -3.85
N ILE A 987 -26.87 -23.98 -4.56
CA ILE A 987 -26.74 -24.18 -6.01
C ILE A 987 -26.98 -22.88 -6.76
N ASP A 988 -27.99 -22.08 -6.39
CA ASP A 988 -28.19 -20.74 -6.95
C ASP A 988 -26.94 -19.86 -6.71
N PHE A 989 -26.42 -19.83 -5.47
CA PHE A 989 -25.17 -19.14 -5.13
C PHE A 989 -24.00 -19.52 -6.05
N LEU A 990 -23.76 -20.83 -6.24
CA LEU A 990 -22.65 -21.31 -7.06
C LEU A 990 -22.84 -20.97 -8.54
N THR A 991 -24.02 -21.25 -9.07
CA THR A 991 -24.29 -21.20 -10.51
C THR A 991 -24.51 -19.79 -11.03
N HIS A 992 -25.23 -18.95 -10.28
CA HIS A 992 -25.32 -17.52 -10.56
C HIS A 992 -23.94 -16.85 -10.36
N GLY A 993 -23.16 -17.30 -9.39
CA GLY A 993 -21.81 -16.81 -9.14
C GLY A 993 -20.79 -17.11 -10.22
N LEU A 994 -21.07 -17.99 -11.18
CA LEU A 994 -20.21 -18.19 -12.35
C LEU A 994 -20.30 -17.05 -13.37
N VAL A 995 -21.30 -16.17 -13.24
CA VAL A 995 -21.57 -15.08 -14.20
C VAL A 995 -21.76 -13.71 -13.54
N ASP A 996 -21.69 -13.62 -12.20
CA ASP A 996 -21.83 -12.38 -11.43
C ASP A 996 -21.17 -12.51 -10.03
N ALA A 997 -21.14 -11.44 -9.23
CA ALA A 997 -20.66 -11.47 -7.84
C ALA A 997 -21.58 -12.32 -6.96
N SER A 998 -21.01 -13.20 -6.13
CA SER A 998 -21.82 -14.12 -5.32
C SER A 998 -21.47 -14.16 -3.83
N TYR A 999 -20.25 -13.83 -3.42
CA TYR A 999 -19.88 -13.85 -2.01
C TYR A 999 -19.54 -12.46 -1.46
N PHE A 1000 -18.73 -11.68 -2.19
CA PHE A 1000 -18.21 -10.38 -1.75
C PHE A 1000 -19.24 -9.24 -1.86
N VAL A 1001 -20.44 -9.47 -1.32
CA VAL A 1001 -21.48 -8.47 -1.09
C VAL A 1001 -22.08 -8.75 0.29
N VAL A 1002 -22.31 -7.71 1.08
CA VAL A 1002 -22.64 -7.82 2.52
C VAL A 1002 -23.78 -8.80 2.79
N ASP A 1003 -24.94 -8.58 2.19
CA ASP A 1003 -26.14 -9.41 2.38
C ASP A 1003 -25.95 -10.85 1.90
N LEU A 1004 -25.28 -11.02 0.76
CA LEU A 1004 -24.94 -12.32 0.20
C LEU A 1004 -24.04 -13.13 1.14
N ALA A 1005 -23.06 -12.50 1.78
CA ALA A 1005 -22.18 -13.12 2.78
C ALA A 1005 -22.94 -13.52 4.05
N PHE A 1006 -23.85 -12.68 4.55
CA PHE A 1006 -24.73 -13.01 5.69
C PHE A 1006 -25.64 -14.22 5.38
N VAL A 1007 -26.28 -14.25 4.21
CA VAL A 1007 -27.15 -15.38 3.80
C VAL A 1007 -26.33 -16.66 3.61
N PHE A 1008 -25.12 -16.56 3.05
CA PHE A 1008 -24.21 -17.68 2.91
C PHE A 1008 -23.84 -18.27 4.28
N MET A 1009 -23.36 -17.44 5.21
CA MET A 1009 -22.98 -17.87 6.56
C MET A 1009 -24.17 -18.42 7.36
N LEU A 1010 -25.36 -17.84 7.20
CA LEU A 1010 -26.59 -18.39 7.79
C LEU A 1010 -26.90 -19.78 7.23
N THR A 1011 -26.77 -19.98 5.91
CA THR A 1011 -27.01 -21.26 5.25
C THR A 1011 -26.08 -22.35 5.79
N LEU A 1012 -24.79 -22.04 5.98
CA LEU A 1012 -23.82 -22.94 6.61
C LEU A 1012 -24.23 -23.28 8.05
N ALA A 1013 -24.58 -22.27 8.84
CA ALA A 1013 -24.92 -22.43 10.25
C ALA A 1013 -26.17 -23.31 10.44
N LEU A 1014 -27.21 -23.09 9.64
CA LEU A 1014 -28.48 -23.83 9.71
C LEU A 1014 -28.30 -25.33 9.36
N VAL A 1015 -27.53 -25.65 8.32
CA VAL A 1015 -27.22 -27.05 7.97
C VAL A 1015 -26.43 -27.74 9.09
N GLN A 1016 -25.43 -27.05 9.65
CA GLN A 1016 -24.62 -27.59 10.73
C GLN A 1016 -25.41 -27.77 12.03
N GLN A 1017 -26.41 -26.93 12.27
CA GLN A 1017 -27.32 -27.05 13.40
C GLN A 1017 -28.29 -28.23 13.23
N ALA A 1018 -28.74 -28.50 12.01
CA ALA A 1018 -29.51 -29.69 11.70
C ALA A 1018 -28.70 -30.99 11.90
N ASP A 1019 -27.44 -31.02 11.48
CA ASP A 1019 -26.51 -32.16 11.69
C ASP A 1019 -26.31 -32.49 13.17
N ALA A 1020 -26.14 -31.46 14.01
CA ALA A 1020 -26.02 -31.64 15.45
C ALA A 1020 -27.31 -32.22 16.07
N ALA A 1021 -28.48 -31.75 15.64
CA ALA A 1021 -29.77 -32.25 16.12
C ALA A 1021 -30.04 -33.71 15.72
N VAL A 1022 -29.61 -34.12 14.51
CA VAL A 1022 -29.70 -35.52 14.06
C VAL A 1022 -28.78 -36.42 14.90
N THR A 1023 -27.56 -35.97 15.15
CA THR A 1023 -26.57 -36.72 15.95
C THR A 1023 -27.01 -36.92 17.40
N GLU A 1024 -27.55 -35.87 18.04
CA GLU A 1024 -28.07 -35.94 19.42
C GLU A 1024 -29.24 -36.93 19.55
N ARG A 1025 -30.15 -36.97 18.57
CA ARG A 1025 -31.27 -37.94 18.56
C ARG A 1025 -30.82 -39.39 18.38
N GLN A 1026 -29.82 -39.63 17.53
CA GLN A 1026 -29.25 -40.99 17.35
C GLN A 1026 -28.53 -41.49 18.62
N ALA A 1027 -27.86 -40.58 19.33
CA ALA A 1027 -27.24 -40.90 20.62
C ALA A 1027 -28.29 -41.20 21.71
N ALA A 1028 -29.44 -40.51 21.71
CA ALA A 1028 -30.53 -40.78 22.64
C ALA A 1028 -31.27 -42.11 22.34
N GLY A 1029 -31.44 -42.46 21.06
CA GLY A 1029 -32.14 -43.68 20.64
C GLY A 1029 -31.35 -45.00 20.80
N SER A 1030 -30.04 -44.93 21.04
CA SER A 1030 -29.19 -46.12 21.29
C SER A 1030 -29.02 -46.47 22.78
N GLY A 1031 -29.60 -45.67 23.69
CA GLY A 1031 -29.52 -45.86 25.14
C GLY A 1031 -30.58 -46.80 25.76
N ASP A 1032 -31.66 -47.13 25.02
CA ASP A 1032 -32.84 -47.82 25.57
C ASP A 1032 -32.88 -49.35 25.34
N LEU A 1033 -31.71 -49.99 25.12
CA LEU A 1033 -31.59 -51.45 25.00
C LEU A 1033 -30.74 -52.12 26.08
N ARG A 1034 -30.48 -51.43 27.20
CA ARG A 1034 -29.90 -52.05 28.40
C ARG A 1034 -30.61 -51.48 29.63
N TYR A 1035 -31.30 -52.35 30.36
CA TYR A 1035 -32.19 -52.10 31.52
C TYR A 1035 -33.68 -51.86 31.20
N ASN A 1036 -34.34 -52.90 30.70
CA ASN A 1036 -35.31 -53.70 31.47
C ASN A 1036 -35.68 -54.98 30.72
#